data_AF-A0A959Z191-F1
#
_entry.id   AF-A0A959Z191-F1
#
_cell.length_a   1.000
_cell.length_b   1.000
_cell.length_c   1.000
_cell.angle_alpha   90.00
_cell.angle_beta   90.00
_cell.angle_gamma   90.00
#
_symmetry.space_group_name_H-M   'P 1'
#
loop_
_entity.id
_entity.type
_entity.pdbx_description
1 polymer ?
#
loop_
_entity_poly.entity_id
_entity_poly.type
_entity_poly.pdbx_seq_one_letter_code
_entity_poly.pdbx_strand_id
1 'polypeptide(L)'
;SYFFREQYEDALRTLPTVNSEVQITRVEVWVTNTRFDFQQNRNIIGFTDLGESIEHVSPELIGSPINGAPGQFASNDANTLYQTVSTNAGIRSFVNASAALQTLGLQAARHYEKLESARMLQPNEYTLNTRLGFIGLNQSLNNDEVLAVAYQYTYRGVTYQVGEFSTDGVTPPDALMLRLLKATITDPRIPLWDLMMKNVYSLGAFQVNRDDFRLDVVYNNPSTGVDINYVPRAPLDQEPLVQSLGLDRLDPNNAPNPDGWFDFIDQAATIGGTIQSQNGRVFFPVLEPFGSYLDQQLVGPDPNNPIQPPQVRETIVYQALYDSTKTAARNQPELNRFKLRGSYRSASSDVISLNAVNIPQGSVVVTAGGVRLVENQDYTVDYNLGRVRILNQGILESGTPVNISLESNSLFSIQTKTLAGARFDYRVNKDLTLGGTVMNLYERPLTQKVNVGDEPIANTVVGVDANWRTESQLITDLVDKLPFYATKEVSTVNASAEAAYLIPGHSRAIGQTGTSYIDDFEGSVSVIDMRTQSLWNLASTPQGQPDMFPEGEFVNDLATGFRRAKLAWYVIDPLFFRNNNLTPSNITSAMQSDNRMREVLEQEVFPNRQLPTGTPANIPVLDLAYYPSERGPYNYNPNLDSDGTLPIPQNNWAGITRRINTTDFEASNIEVIQFWMMDPFDPAVSNSQGQPASNVDSDNTTGGELYIDLGNISEDVLRDSRKAFENGLPKNLDDQAATTDETVWGVVPTTQSVVNAFAITDDNSNRFQDVGMDGLSDQQPDIEGRTEQGYFADYLNNLDPGARAVWQSDPSGDNYHFFRGSDYDAQNLDILERYKLFNGLEGNSITDEDSPESYPTQANTLPTTEDINQDQNLGESESYFEYKISLKPQDMVVGQNFITDRILATANTPEGPKQVYWYQFKVPVRLPDKVVNGIQDFRSIRFMRMYLKDWQQPVVLRFARLEFVRGEWRKYNFSLETPGEVIGGDPDATTYETAAVNIEENGNRTPINYVLPPGINQEIDVASANLRNLNEQSLQLLTCNLRDGDARASFRNVNFDIRSYK
;
A
#
# COMPACT_ATOMS: atom_id res chain seq x y z
N SER A 1 22.33 -10.34 11.82
CA SER A 1 23.45 -11.03 11.15
C SER A 1 23.21 -12.52 11.16
N TYR A 2 23.76 -13.23 10.18
CA TYR A 2 23.64 -14.69 10.06
C TYR A 2 24.22 -15.43 11.27
N PHE A 3 25.28 -14.91 11.89
CA PHE A 3 25.85 -15.46 13.12
C PHE A 3 24.80 -15.71 14.22
N PHE A 4 23.88 -14.78 14.43
CA PHE A 4 22.81 -14.91 15.43
C PHE A 4 21.68 -15.83 14.94
N ARG A 5 21.34 -15.73 13.64
CA ARG A 5 20.30 -16.55 13.02
C ARG A 5 20.62 -18.04 13.15
N GLU A 6 21.84 -18.43 12.79
CA GLU A 6 22.29 -19.84 12.79
C GLU A 6 22.36 -20.43 14.21
N GLN A 7 22.55 -19.60 15.24
CA GLN A 7 22.58 -20.04 16.64
C GLN A 7 21.20 -20.12 17.29
N TYR A 8 20.15 -19.57 16.66
CA TYR A 8 18.83 -19.40 17.27
C TYR A 8 18.23 -20.72 17.76
N GLU A 9 18.20 -21.74 16.89
CA GLU A 9 17.56 -23.03 17.19
C GLU A 9 18.34 -23.82 18.25
N ASP A 10 19.67 -23.84 18.12
CA ASP A 10 20.57 -24.51 19.06
C ASP A 10 20.52 -23.88 20.46
N ALA A 11 20.45 -22.55 20.53
CA ALA A 11 20.34 -21.82 21.79
C ALA A 11 19.00 -22.09 22.52
N LEU A 12 17.93 -22.41 21.78
CA LEU A 12 16.59 -22.69 22.32
C LEU A 12 16.31 -24.19 22.48
N ARG A 13 17.25 -25.07 22.13
CA ARG A 13 17.08 -26.51 22.21
C ARG A 13 16.77 -27.03 23.61
N THR A 14 17.35 -26.40 24.63
CA THR A 14 17.30 -26.83 26.05
C THR A 14 16.52 -25.86 26.94
N LEU A 15 15.47 -25.22 26.39
CA LEU A 15 14.53 -24.43 27.19
C LEU A 15 14.11 -25.19 28.46
N PRO A 16 13.92 -24.51 29.61
CA PRO A 16 13.87 -23.06 29.79
C PRO A 16 15.25 -22.39 29.85
N THR A 17 16.35 -23.16 29.81
CA THR A 17 17.70 -22.58 29.82
C THR A 17 18.14 -22.26 28.39
N VAL A 18 18.30 -20.97 28.10
CA VAL A 18 18.84 -20.49 26.82
C VAL A 18 20.36 -20.73 26.79
N ASN A 19 20.80 -21.58 25.86
CA ASN A 19 22.20 -21.99 25.70
C ASN A 19 22.94 -21.09 24.71
N SER A 20 23.08 -19.81 25.05
CA SER A 20 23.85 -18.82 24.29
C SER A 20 24.96 -18.22 25.14
N GLU A 21 26.18 -18.19 24.61
CA GLU A 21 27.34 -17.51 25.20
C GLU A 21 27.45 -16.04 24.73
N VAL A 22 26.48 -15.57 23.94
CA VAL A 22 26.43 -14.21 23.42
C VAL A 22 25.69 -13.31 24.40
N GLN A 23 26.24 -12.11 24.59
CA GLN A 23 25.57 -11.02 25.29
C GLN A 23 25.78 -9.71 24.52
N ILE A 24 24.70 -9.16 23.97
CA ILE A 24 24.70 -7.82 23.37
C ILE A 24 24.82 -6.78 24.49
N THR A 25 25.82 -5.92 24.37
CA THR A 25 26.16 -4.88 25.36
C THR A 25 25.64 -3.51 24.96
N ARG A 26 25.54 -3.22 23.66
CA ARG A 26 25.06 -1.95 23.12
C ARG A 26 24.42 -2.14 21.75
N VAL A 27 23.37 -1.36 21.47
CA VAL A 27 22.75 -1.27 20.14
C VAL A 27 22.27 0.16 19.89
N GLU A 28 22.41 0.63 18.65
CA GLU A 28 21.73 1.82 18.12
C GLU A 28 20.94 1.37 16.89
N VAL A 29 19.66 1.75 16.82
CA VAL A 29 18.74 1.37 15.75
C VAL A 29 18.30 2.64 15.03
N TRP A 30 18.45 2.67 13.72
CA TRP A 30 18.21 3.84 12.89
C TRP A 30 17.14 3.53 11.84
N VAL A 31 16.22 4.47 11.64
CA VAL A 31 15.10 4.36 10.69
C VAL A 31 14.95 5.63 9.86
N THR A 32 14.28 5.51 8.70
CA THR A 32 13.80 6.67 7.92
C THR A 32 12.98 7.62 8.82
N ASN A 33 13.18 8.94 8.67
CA ASN A 33 12.60 9.94 9.55
C ASN A 33 11.23 10.46 9.08
N THR A 34 10.21 9.62 9.17
CA THR A 34 8.83 9.97 8.77
C THR A 34 8.09 10.87 9.77
N ARG A 35 8.71 11.20 10.91
CA ARG A 35 8.07 11.94 12.03
C ARG A 35 8.63 13.34 12.26
N PHE A 36 9.56 13.80 11.42
CA PHE A 36 10.18 15.12 11.57
C PHE A 36 10.80 15.31 12.96
N ASP A 37 11.52 14.30 13.46
CA ASP A 37 12.24 14.38 14.74
C ASP A 37 13.70 14.80 14.50
N PHE A 38 14.10 15.94 15.08
CA PHE A 38 15.40 16.58 14.83
C PHE A 38 16.37 16.50 16.02
N GLN A 39 16.02 15.80 17.10
CA GLN A 39 16.86 15.82 18.31
C GLN A 39 18.05 14.85 18.26
N GLN A 40 17.95 13.75 17.50
CA GLN A 40 18.96 12.69 17.39
C GLN A 40 19.01 12.08 15.97
N ASN A 41 19.19 12.94 14.97
CA ASN A 41 19.30 12.52 13.56
C ASN A 41 20.76 12.45 13.08
N ARG A 42 21.04 11.56 12.12
CA ARG A 42 22.36 11.42 11.48
C ARG A 42 22.20 11.02 10.02
N ASN A 43 23.14 11.46 9.20
CA ASN A 43 23.36 10.85 7.89
C ASN A 43 23.93 9.44 8.10
N ILE A 44 23.34 8.45 7.43
CA ILE A 44 23.78 7.05 7.54
C ILE A 44 23.87 6.42 6.15
N ILE A 45 24.75 5.42 6.03
CA ILE A 45 24.78 4.49 4.90
C ILE A 45 24.71 3.09 5.49
N GLY A 46 23.58 2.42 5.25
CA GLY A 46 23.34 1.04 5.70
C GLY A 46 23.77 0.05 4.62
N PHE A 47 24.53 -0.99 4.97
CA PHE A 47 25.05 -1.98 4.03
C PHE A 47 24.52 -3.39 4.29
N THR A 48 24.21 -4.12 3.21
CA THR A 48 23.69 -5.49 3.23
C THR A 48 24.72 -6.54 3.62
N ASP A 49 26.01 -6.28 3.41
CA ASP A 49 27.07 -7.26 3.63
C ASP A 49 28.02 -6.88 4.77
N LEU A 50 27.74 -5.78 5.48
CA LEU A 50 28.63 -5.26 6.51
C LEU A 50 28.74 -6.23 7.70
N GLY A 51 29.96 -6.67 7.95
CA GLY A 51 30.29 -7.51 9.09
C GLY A 51 29.71 -8.93 9.06
N GLU A 52 29.34 -9.42 7.87
CA GLU A 52 29.02 -10.84 7.65
C GLU A 52 30.27 -11.63 7.19
N SER A 53 30.29 -12.93 7.47
CA SER A 53 31.30 -13.82 6.88
C SER A 53 31.11 -13.95 5.37
N ILE A 54 32.18 -14.28 4.64
CA ILE A 54 32.20 -14.28 3.16
C ILE A 54 31.15 -15.21 2.52
N GLU A 55 30.67 -16.21 3.25
CA GLU A 55 29.66 -17.17 2.80
C GLU A 55 28.23 -16.61 2.76
N HIS A 56 27.99 -15.45 3.39
CA HIS A 56 26.70 -14.75 3.42
C HIS A 56 26.73 -13.38 2.74
N VAL A 57 27.82 -13.07 2.03
CA VAL A 57 27.99 -11.83 1.26
C VAL A 57 27.38 -11.99 -0.14
N SER A 58 26.84 -10.90 -0.70
CA SER A 58 26.42 -10.82 -2.11
C SER A 58 27.49 -11.39 -3.06
N PRO A 59 27.21 -12.51 -3.77
CA PRO A 59 28.23 -13.26 -4.51
C PRO A 59 29.02 -12.45 -5.54
N GLU A 60 28.37 -11.48 -6.17
CA GLU A 60 28.93 -10.57 -7.18
C GLU A 60 29.95 -9.57 -6.62
N LEU A 61 29.99 -9.34 -5.30
CA LEU A 61 30.93 -8.43 -4.64
C LEU A 61 32.18 -9.16 -4.10
N ILE A 62 32.21 -10.49 -4.18
CA ILE A 62 33.32 -11.31 -3.72
C ILE A 62 34.53 -11.13 -4.64
N GLY A 63 35.68 -10.84 -4.05
CA GLY A 63 36.95 -10.59 -4.74
C GLY A 63 37.18 -9.10 -5.02
N SER A 64 36.13 -8.32 -5.26
CA SER A 64 36.18 -6.85 -5.31
C SER A 64 34.77 -6.27 -5.16
N PRO A 65 34.52 -5.36 -4.20
CA PRO A 65 35.44 -4.83 -3.19
C PRO A 65 35.56 -5.70 -1.92
N ILE A 66 34.79 -6.80 -1.81
CA ILE A 66 34.68 -7.57 -0.58
C ILE A 66 35.57 -8.81 -0.61
N ASN A 67 36.46 -8.92 0.36
CA ASN A 67 37.29 -10.08 0.63
C ASN A 67 37.08 -10.51 2.09
N GLY A 68 37.27 -11.80 2.38
CA GLY A 68 37.07 -12.34 3.73
C GLY A 68 37.36 -13.83 3.79
N ALA A 69 37.10 -14.42 4.95
CA ALA A 69 37.19 -15.86 5.17
C ALA A 69 35.82 -16.42 5.62
N PRO A 70 35.53 -17.70 5.36
CA PRO A 70 34.32 -18.36 5.89
C PRO A 70 34.41 -18.56 7.41
N GLY A 71 33.27 -18.74 8.07
CA GLY A 71 33.17 -19.01 9.51
C GLY A 71 33.63 -17.86 10.42
N GLN A 72 33.67 -16.63 9.93
CA GLN A 72 34.01 -15.46 10.75
C GLN A 72 32.81 -15.01 11.60
N PHE A 73 33.07 -14.60 12.84
CA PHE A 73 32.04 -14.02 13.69
C PHE A 73 31.66 -12.61 13.22
N ALA A 74 30.41 -12.23 13.45
CA ALA A 74 29.90 -10.95 13.02
C ALA A 74 30.70 -9.79 13.63
N SER A 75 31.45 -9.07 12.81
CA SER A 75 32.31 -7.97 13.25
C SER A 75 32.70 -7.09 12.06
N ASN A 76 33.06 -5.83 12.30
CA ASN A 76 33.59 -4.93 11.27
C ASN A 76 34.80 -5.52 10.51
N ASP A 77 35.53 -6.44 11.13
CA ASP A 77 36.69 -7.13 10.56
C ASP A 77 36.36 -8.49 9.91
N ALA A 78 35.08 -8.91 9.89
CA ALA A 78 34.65 -10.19 9.31
C ALA A 78 34.92 -10.26 7.80
N ASN A 79 34.89 -9.10 7.13
CA ASN A 79 35.22 -8.91 5.74
C ASN A 79 35.82 -7.50 5.50
N THR A 80 36.32 -7.22 4.30
CA THR A 80 36.96 -5.94 3.97
C THR A 80 35.99 -4.78 3.67
N LEU A 81 34.67 -5.00 3.69
CA LEU A 81 33.71 -3.98 3.29
C LEU A 81 33.80 -2.75 4.20
N TYR A 82 33.79 -2.96 5.52
CA TYR A 82 33.85 -1.86 6.49
C TYR A 82 35.07 -0.97 6.26
N GLN A 83 36.26 -1.55 6.15
CA GLN A 83 37.50 -0.80 5.90
C GLN A 83 37.44 -0.03 4.58
N THR A 84 36.88 -0.64 3.53
CA THR A 84 36.79 -0.03 2.19
C THR A 84 35.88 1.19 2.18
N VAL A 85 34.70 1.09 2.81
CA VAL A 85 33.71 2.18 2.80
C VAL A 85 34.04 3.26 3.83
N SER A 86 34.57 2.87 4.99
CA SER A 86 34.83 3.80 6.10
C SER A 86 36.01 4.72 5.87
N THR A 87 36.99 4.29 5.05
CA THR A 87 38.21 5.07 4.72
C THR A 87 38.11 5.86 3.42
N ASN A 88 37.08 5.63 2.61
CA ASN A 88 36.84 6.39 1.39
C ASN A 88 36.19 7.73 1.71
N ALA A 89 36.91 8.82 1.49
CA ALA A 89 36.44 10.17 1.78
C ALA A 89 35.17 10.56 1.00
N GLY A 90 34.98 10.05 -0.22
CA GLY A 90 33.77 10.31 -1.02
C GLY A 90 32.53 9.61 -0.46
N ILE A 91 32.69 8.42 0.13
CA ILE A 91 31.60 7.69 0.79
C ILE A 91 31.28 8.32 2.16
N ARG A 92 32.33 8.67 2.91
CA ARG A 92 32.20 9.25 4.25
C ARG A 92 31.46 10.58 4.26
N SER A 93 31.70 11.44 3.27
CA SER A 93 31.10 12.77 3.17
C SER A 93 29.60 12.78 2.85
N PHE A 94 28.99 11.60 2.68
CA PHE A 94 27.57 11.37 2.36
C PHE A 94 27.15 11.83 0.96
N VAL A 95 27.47 13.08 0.59
CA VAL A 95 27.10 13.70 -0.68
C VAL A 95 27.60 12.90 -1.87
N ASN A 96 28.93 12.68 -1.94
CA ASN A 96 29.57 12.00 -3.06
C ASN A 96 29.51 10.46 -2.95
N ALA A 97 28.71 9.94 -2.00
CA ALA A 97 28.72 8.53 -1.68
C ALA A 97 28.16 7.68 -2.83
N SER A 98 27.10 8.13 -3.50
CA SER A 98 26.47 7.41 -4.61
C SER A 98 27.48 7.16 -5.75
N ALA A 99 28.15 8.21 -6.23
CA ALA A 99 29.19 8.09 -7.25
C ALA A 99 30.36 7.21 -6.79
N ALA A 100 30.86 7.42 -5.57
CA ALA A 100 31.96 6.63 -5.03
C ALA A 100 31.60 5.13 -4.87
N LEU A 101 30.38 4.81 -4.46
CA LEU A 101 29.89 3.44 -4.32
C LEU A 101 29.66 2.77 -5.68
N GLN A 102 29.17 3.51 -6.68
CA GLN A 102 29.01 3.02 -8.05
C GLN A 102 30.37 2.61 -8.65
N THR A 103 31.44 3.37 -8.39
CA THR A 103 32.80 2.98 -8.85
C THR A 103 33.32 1.68 -8.21
N LEU A 104 32.79 1.30 -7.05
CA LEU A 104 33.08 0.03 -6.38
C LEU A 104 32.17 -1.11 -6.83
N GLY A 105 31.24 -0.86 -7.76
CA GLY A 105 30.26 -1.85 -8.23
C GLY A 105 29.11 -2.10 -7.25
N LEU A 106 28.95 -1.28 -6.19
CA LEU A 106 27.81 -1.39 -5.29
C LEU A 106 26.56 -0.77 -5.94
N GLN A 107 25.40 -1.39 -5.70
CA GLN A 107 24.11 -0.97 -6.22
C GLN A 107 23.25 -0.49 -5.07
N ALA A 108 22.64 0.69 -5.21
CA ALA A 108 21.69 1.22 -4.24
C ALA A 108 20.46 0.31 -4.11
N ALA A 109 19.80 0.34 -2.95
CA ALA A 109 18.66 -0.48 -2.55
C ALA A 109 18.87 -2.01 -2.56
N ARG A 110 20.02 -2.50 -3.03
CA ARG A 110 20.45 -3.91 -2.97
C ARG A 110 21.63 -4.11 -2.02
N HIS A 111 22.74 -3.42 -2.29
CA HIS A 111 23.98 -3.53 -1.51
C HIS A 111 24.05 -2.49 -0.39
N TYR A 112 23.44 -1.32 -0.59
CA TYR A 112 23.39 -0.26 0.40
C TYR A 112 22.14 0.60 0.31
N GLU A 113 21.83 1.30 1.39
CA GLU A 113 20.84 2.38 1.46
C GLU A 113 21.47 3.64 2.03
N LYS A 114 21.25 4.78 1.39
CA LYS A 114 21.71 6.10 1.82
C LYS A 114 20.52 6.85 2.40
N LEU A 115 20.60 7.25 3.67
CA LEU A 115 19.57 8.02 4.32
C LEU A 115 20.14 9.30 4.93
N GLU A 116 19.58 10.43 4.50
CA GLU A 116 19.79 11.72 5.15
C GLU A 116 18.94 11.79 6.42
N SER A 117 19.48 12.38 7.49
CA SER A 117 18.69 12.69 8.69
C SER A 117 17.94 11.50 9.32
N ALA A 118 18.49 10.29 9.22
CA ALA A 118 17.90 9.08 9.81
C ALA A 118 17.71 9.25 11.32
N ARG A 119 16.57 8.79 11.83
CA ARG A 119 16.18 8.93 13.24
C ARG A 119 16.66 7.73 14.05
N MET A 120 17.32 7.98 15.17
CA MET A 120 17.63 6.93 16.13
C MET A 120 16.38 6.56 16.94
N LEU A 121 16.01 5.28 16.95
CA LEU A 121 14.93 4.77 17.79
C LEU A 121 15.34 4.76 19.26
N GLN A 122 14.41 5.21 20.10
CA GLN A 122 14.59 5.16 21.55
C GLN A 122 14.41 3.72 22.07
N PRO A 123 15.05 3.34 23.20
CA PRO A 123 14.93 2.00 23.77
C PRO A 123 13.50 1.54 24.12
N ASN A 124 12.53 2.46 24.21
CA ASN A 124 11.11 2.15 24.43
C ASN A 124 10.31 1.96 23.13
N GLU A 125 10.91 2.19 21.96
CA GLU A 125 10.29 1.99 20.64
C GLU A 125 10.55 0.59 20.07
N TYR A 126 11.51 -0.15 20.65
CA TYR A 126 11.83 -1.52 20.27
C TYR A 126 12.11 -2.41 21.49
N THR A 127 12.17 -3.71 21.25
CA THR A 127 12.63 -4.73 22.18
C THR A 127 13.88 -5.39 21.61
N LEU A 128 14.82 -5.75 22.47
CA LEU A 128 16.07 -6.41 22.09
C LEU A 128 16.22 -7.72 22.87
N ASN A 129 16.39 -8.83 22.15
CA ASN A 129 16.84 -10.05 22.77
C ASN A 129 18.37 -10.05 22.85
N THR A 130 18.91 -9.84 24.05
CA THR A 130 20.36 -9.65 24.25
C THR A 130 21.16 -10.95 24.13
N ARG A 131 20.51 -12.12 24.18
CA ARG A 131 21.17 -13.44 24.11
C ARG A 131 21.05 -14.10 22.73
N LEU A 132 19.94 -13.86 22.03
CA LEU A 132 19.64 -14.43 20.72
C LEU A 132 19.86 -13.43 19.57
N GLY A 133 20.00 -12.14 19.87
CA GLY A 133 20.41 -11.12 18.90
C GLY A 133 19.39 -10.76 17.84
N PHE A 134 18.12 -10.63 18.23
CA PHE A 134 17.07 -10.08 17.38
C PHE A 134 16.42 -8.85 18.02
N ILE A 135 15.83 -8.00 17.17
CA ILE A 135 15.05 -6.83 17.59
C ILE A 135 13.59 -7.01 17.20
N GLY A 136 12.68 -6.57 18.07
CA GLY A 136 11.25 -6.50 17.79
C GLY A 136 10.76 -5.06 17.88
N LEU A 137 10.27 -4.50 16.79
CA LEU A 137 9.74 -3.14 16.77
C LEU A 137 8.33 -3.09 17.37
N ASN A 138 8.02 -2.03 18.10
CA ASN A 138 6.69 -1.81 18.67
C ASN A 138 5.67 -1.32 17.62
N GLN A 139 6.18 -0.72 16.54
CA GLN A 139 5.40 -0.35 15.36
C GLN A 139 5.96 -1.06 14.14
N SER A 140 5.07 -1.45 13.23
CA SER A 140 5.50 -2.02 11.95
C SER A 140 6.02 -0.91 11.06
N LEU A 141 7.12 -1.16 10.35
CA LEU A 141 7.64 -0.24 9.35
C LEU A 141 6.81 -0.31 8.08
N ASN A 142 6.74 0.81 7.36
CA ASN A 142 6.18 0.81 6.01
C ASN A 142 7.13 0.10 5.03
N ASN A 143 6.62 -0.30 3.86
CA ASN A 143 7.42 -1.04 2.88
C ASN A 143 8.60 -0.22 2.34
N ASP A 144 8.51 1.10 2.33
CA ASP A 144 9.52 2.07 1.87
C ASP A 144 10.47 2.57 2.97
N GLU A 145 10.23 2.25 4.24
CA GLU A 145 11.14 2.65 5.33
C GLU A 145 12.36 1.73 5.42
N VAL A 146 13.53 2.32 5.67
CA VAL A 146 14.79 1.61 5.86
C VAL A 146 15.05 1.38 7.34
N LEU A 147 15.64 0.24 7.68
CA LEU A 147 16.08 -0.10 9.04
C LEU A 147 17.56 -0.50 9.03
N ALA A 148 18.37 0.21 9.79
CA ALA A 148 19.79 -0.09 9.97
C ALA A 148 20.18 -0.12 11.45
N VAL A 149 21.25 -0.83 11.78
CA VAL A 149 21.73 -0.98 13.16
C VAL A 149 23.25 -0.89 13.26
N ALA A 150 23.72 -0.40 14.39
CA ALA A 150 25.06 -0.66 14.92
C ALA A 150 24.92 -1.41 16.25
N TYR A 151 25.76 -2.42 16.48
CA TYR A 151 25.69 -3.19 17.71
C TYR A 151 27.06 -3.69 18.15
N GLN A 152 27.16 -3.93 19.46
CA GLN A 152 28.33 -4.47 20.12
C GLN A 152 27.90 -5.63 21.01
N TYR A 153 28.64 -6.73 20.96
CA TYR A 153 28.37 -7.91 21.77
C TYR A 153 29.66 -8.53 22.30
N THR A 154 29.50 -9.31 23.36
CA THR A 154 30.56 -10.15 23.90
C THR A 154 30.26 -11.60 23.59
N TYR A 155 31.26 -12.34 23.14
CA TYR A 155 31.20 -13.77 22.93
C TYR A 155 32.49 -14.40 23.43
N ARG A 156 32.38 -15.34 24.37
CA ARG A 156 33.52 -16.00 25.03
C ARG A 156 34.55 -15.03 25.61
N GLY A 157 34.09 -13.89 26.13
CA GLY A 157 34.92 -12.86 26.75
C GLY A 157 35.62 -11.89 25.77
N VAL A 158 35.38 -12.03 24.46
CA VAL A 158 35.87 -11.09 23.43
C VAL A 158 34.73 -10.19 22.97
N THR A 159 35.02 -8.89 22.83
CA THR A 159 34.05 -7.90 22.33
C THR A 159 34.17 -7.76 20.83
N TYR A 160 33.03 -7.81 20.15
CA TYR A 160 32.89 -7.59 18.70
C TYR A 160 31.93 -6.43 18.45
N GLN A 161 32.16 -5.68 17.39
CA GLN A 161 31.33 -4.56 16.97
C GLN A 161 31.03 -4.66 15.48
N VAL A 162 29.79 -4.36 15.10
CA VAL A 162 29.35 -4.22 13.70
C VAL A 162 28.69 -2.86 13.53
N GLY A 163 29.13 -2.12 12.52
CA GLY A 163 28.75 -0.73 12.28
C GLY A 163 29.47 0.26 13.20
N GLU A 164 29.04 1.51 13.12
CA GLU A 164 29.57 2.63 13.91
C GLU A 164 28.47 3.22 14.79
N PHE A 165 28.79 3.50 16.05
CA PHE A 165 27.90 4.24 16.93
C PHE A 165 28.05 5.74 16.72
N SER A 166 27.00 6.49 17.04
CA SER A 166 27.00 7.96 17.07
C SER A 166 28.13 8.58 17.91
N THR A 167 28.67 7.82 18.87
CA THR A 167 29.75 8.23 19.79
C THR A 167 31.15 7.82 19.35
N ASP A 168 31.32 7.14 18.21
CA ASP A 168 32.61 6.57 17.79
C ASP A 168 33.55 7.60 17.13
N GLY A 169 33.21 8.89 17.20
CA GLY A 169 34.08 10.00 16.77
C GLY A 169 33.82 10.53 15.36
N VAL A 170 32.81 10.00 14.65
CA VAL A 170 32.36 10.54 13.35
C VAL A 170 31.47 11.76 13.58
N THR A 171 31.89 12.93 13.11
CA THR A 171 31.17 14.21 13.28
C THR A 171 30.23 14.48 12.11
N PRO A 172 28.96 14.90 12.34
CA PRO A 172 28.10 15.40 11.26
C PRO A 172 28.79 16.52 10.46
N PRO A 173 28.61 16.59 9.13
CA PRO A 173 27.62 15.86 8.31
C PRO A 173 28.08 14.47 7.81
N ASP A 174 29.26 13.99 8.22
CA ASP A 174 29.76 12.69 7.77
C ASP A 174 28.82 11.53 8.17
N ALA A 175 28.66 10.61 7.23
CA ALA A 175 27.77 9.47 7.35
C ALA A 175 28.31 8.40 8.31
N LEU A 176 27.43 7.77 9.07
CA LEU A 176 27.72 6.55 9.82
C LEU A 176 27.57 5.32 8.92
N MET A 177 28.51 4.38 9.00
CA MET A 177 28.45 3.10 8.28
C MET A 177 27.75 2.07 9.16
N LEU A 178 26.59 1.58 8.72
CA LEU A 178 25.71 0.72 9.53
C LEU A 178 25.39 -0.61 8.84
N ARG A 179 24.94 -1.60 9.62
CA ARG A 179 24.38 -2.86 9.09
C ARG A 179 22.94 -2.62 8.68
N LEU A 180 22.60 -2.89 7.43
CA LEU A 180 21.22 -2.87 6.95
C LEU A 180 20.45 -4.12 7.43
N LEU A 181 19.22 -3.93 7.91
CA LEU A 181 18.28 -5.01 8.27
C LEU A 181 17.03 -5.03 7.39
N LYS A 182 16.62 -3.89 6.85
CA LYS A 182 15.54 -3.75 5.88
C LYS A 182 15.88 -2.62 4.91
N ALA A 183 15.82 -2.89 3.61
CA ALA A 183 15.95 -1.91 2.54
C ALA A 183 14.58 -1.37 2.09
N THR A 184 14.59 -0.35 1.21
CA THR A 184 13.39 0.16 0.52
C THR A 184 12.77 -0.89 -0.41
N ILE A 185 13.63 -1.72 -1.02
CA ILE A 185 13.25 -2.85 -1.87
C ILE A 185 13.53 -4.15 -1.10
N THR A 186 12.52 -5.00 -1.01
CA THR A 186 12.66 -6.28 -0.31
C THR A 186 12.74 -7.43 -1.31
N ASP A 187 13.94 -7.91 -1.62
CA ASP A 187 14.13 -9.05 -2.53
C ASP A 187 14.32 -10.36 -1.71
N PRO A 188 13.45 -11.38 -1.87
CA PRO A 188 13.61 -12.66 -1.16
C PRO A 188 14.87 -13.46 -1.53
N ARG A 189 15.53 -13.12 -2.65
CA ARG A 189 16.71 -13.86 -3.15
C ARG A 189 18.02 -13.33 -2.61
N ILE A 190 18.03 -12.15 -1.98
CA ILE A 190 19.24 -11.60 -1.36
C ILE A 190 19.34 -12.05 0.10
N PRO A 191 20.57 -12.24 0.63
CA PRO A 191 20.78 -12.70 2.01
C PRO A 191 20.10 -11.83 3.09
N LEU A 192 19.76 -10.58 2.79
CA LEU A 192 19.05 -9.69 3.71
C LEU A 192 17.69 -10.25 4.14
N TRP A 193 16.97 -10.94 3.25
CA TRP A 193 15.60 -11.43 3.50
C TRP A 193 15.51 -12.45 4.64
N ASP A 194 16.53 -13.29 4.78
CA ASP A 194 16.56 -14.35 5.81
C ASP A 194 16.81 -13.81 7.21
N LEU A 195 17.32 -12.56 7.33
CA LEU A 195 17.48 -11.89 8.62
C LEU A 195 16.13 -11.46 9.22
N MET A 196 15.08 -11.34 8.42
CA MET A 196 13.73 -11.10 8.92
C MET A 196 13.20 -12.36 9.62
N MET A 197 12.87 -12.25 10.91
CA MET A 197 12.22 -13.34 11.66
C MET A 197 10.76 -13.52 11.23
N LYS A 198 10.39 -14.75 10.85
CA LYS A 198 9.06 -15.13 10.34
C LYS A 198 8.37 -16.21 11.20
N ASN A 199 8.82 -16.36 12.44
CA ASN A 199 8.41 -17.41 13.38
C ASN A 199 7.71 -16.85 14.65
N VAL A 200 7.22 -15.61 14.58
CA VAL A 200 6.57 -14.91 15.69
C VAL A 200 5.11 -14.59 15.33
N TYR A 201 4.16 -15.01 16.17
CA TYR A 201 2.73 -14.91 15.90
C TYR A 201 2.02 -14.16 17.02
N SER A 202 1.21 -13.16 16.66
CA SER A 202 0.39 -12.40 17.62
C SER A 202 -0.92 -13.12 17.92
N LEU A 203 -1.26 -13.25 19.19
CA LEU A 203 -2.57 -13.72 19.66
C LEU A 203 -3.63 -12.60 19.71
N GLY A 204 -3.24 -11.35 19.45
CA GLY A 204 -4.12 -10.18 19.64
C GLY A 204 -4.46 -9.90 21.11
N ALA A 205 -3.66 -10.42 22.04
CA ALA A 205 -3.90 -10.40 23.47
C ALA A 205 -2.86 -9.54 24.21
N PHE A 206 -3.25 -9.02 25.38
CA PHE A 206 -2.34 -8.32 26.30
C PHE A 206 -2.38 -8.96 27.67
N GLN A 207 -1.23 -8.97 28.34
CA GLN A 207 -1.08 -9.51 29.71
C GLN A 207 -1.66 -10.94 29.83
N VAL A 208 -1.19 -11.82 28.94
CA VAL A 208 -1.61 -13.23 28.89
C VAL A 208 -1.17 -13.92 30.17
N ASN A 209 -2.11 -14.47 30.92
CA ASN A 209 -1.82 -15.27 32.11
C ASN A 209 -1.42 -16.70 31.68
N ARG A 210 -0.46 -17.29 32.39
CA ARG A 210 -0.07 -18.70 32.27
C ARG A 210 -1.21 -19.65 32.69
N ASP A 211 -1.96 -19.26 33.71
CA ASP A 211 -3.06 -20.07 34.24
C ASP A 211 -4.18 -20.21 33.20
N ASP A 212 -4.64 -21.44 32.99
CA ASP A 212 -5.63 -21.81 31.97
C ASP A 212 -5.25 -21.40 30.52
N PHE A 213 -3.97 -21.11 30.27
CA PHE A 213 -3.48 -20.91 28.91
C PHE A 213 -3.50 -22.23 28.16
N ARG A 214 -4.12 -22.20 26.98
CA ARG A 214 -4.17 -23.32 26.04
C ARG A 214 -3.85 -22.80 24.66
N LEU A 215 -2.86 -23.39 24.01
CA LEU A 215 -2.51 -23.12 22.64
C LEU A 215 -2.19 -24.44 21.96
N ASP A 216 -2.76 -24.63 20.77
CA ASP A 216 -2.54 -25.75 19.90
C ASP A 216 -2.28 -25.24 18.48
N VAL A 217 -1.57 -26.04 17.70
CA VAL A 217 -1.35 -25.82 16.27
C VAL A 217 -2.15 -26.89 15.54
N VAL A 218 -3.09 -26.47 14.70
CA VAL A 218 -3.94 -27.39 13.94
C VAL A 218 -3.69 -27.28 12.45
N TYR A 219 -3.78 -28.40 11.75
CA TYR A 219 -3.67 -28.55 10.31
C TYR A 219 -5.03 -28.90 9.71
N ASN A 220 -5.46 -28.16 8.70
CA ASN A 220 -6.71 -28.44 7.99
C ASN A 220 -6.50 -29.59 6.98
N ASN A 221 -7.10 -30.74 7.24
CA ASN A 221 -6.95 -31.91 6.38
C ASN A 221 -7.60 -31.67 5.00
N PRO A 222 -6.84 -31.70 3.89
CA PRO A 222 -7.36 -31.40 2.56
C PRO A 222 -8.46 -32.35 2.08
N SER A 223 -8.48 -33.60 2.56
CA SER A 223 -9.45 -34.61 2.12
C SER A 223 -10.79 -34.51 2.84
N THR A 224 -10.83 -33.94 4.05
CA THR A 224 -12.04 -33.89 4.89
C THR A 224 -12.49 -32.48 5.24
N GLY A 225 -11.62 -31.48 5.10
CA GLY A 225 -11.84 -30.11 5.53
C GLY A 225 -11.82 -29.92 7.05
N VAL A 226 -11.50 -30.96 7.83
CA VAL A 226 -11.49 -30.94 9.30
C VAL A 226 -10.13 -30.50 9.82
N ASP A 227 -10.12 -29.61 10.82
CA ASP A 227 -8.91 -29.21 11.54
C ASP A 227 -8.49 -30.33 12.52
N ILE A 228 -7.27 -30.84 12.35
CA ILE A 228 -6.64 -31.89 13.17
C ILE A 228 -5.34 -31.37 13.80
N ASN A 229 -4.94 -31.87 14.96
CA ASN A 229 -3.76 -31.39 15.69
C ASN A 229 -2.45 -32.13 15.34
N TYR A 230 -2.41 -32.92 14.27
CA TYR A 230 -1.24 -33.65 13.79
C TYR A 230 -1.22 -33.63 12.25
N VAL A 231 -0.07 -33.97 11.65
CA VAL A 231 0.01 -34.16 10.19
C VAL A 231 -0.36 -35.61 9.86
N PRO A 232 -1.33 -35.90 8.98
CA PRO A 232 -1.80 -37.26 8.72
C PRO A 232 -0.85 -38.05 7.78
N ARG A 233 0.45 -38.01 8.09
CA ARG A 233 1.56 -38.70 7.41
C ARG A 233 2.63 -39.07 8.44
N ALA A 234 3.13 -40.30 8.37
CA ALA A 234 4.28 -40.72 9.17
C ALA A 234 5.51 -39.84 8.88
N PRO A 235 6.38 -39.56 9.87
CA PRO A 235 6.33 -40.03 11.26
C PRO A 235 5.41 -39.21 12.18
N LEU A 236 4.77 -38.15 11.67
CA LEU A 236 4.04 -37.16 12.47
C LEU A 236 2.54 -37.49 12.68
N ASP A 237 2.08 -38.67 12.27
CA ASP A 237 0.67 -39.08 12.30
C ASP A 237 0.14 -39.43 13.69
N GLN A 238 1.02 -39.45 14.70
CA GLN A 238 0.68 -39.76 16.09
C GLN A 238 1.22 -38.72 17.08
N GLU A 239 1.86 -37.66 16.60
CA GLU A 239 2.46 -36.62 17.42
C GLU A 239 1.72 -35.29 17.24
N PRO A 240 1.31 -34.62 18.33
CA PRO A 240 0.72 -33.29 18.23
C PRO A 240 1.68 -32.30 17.56
N LEU A 241 1.13 -31.40 16.74
CA LEU A 241 1.90 -30.40 16.02
C LEU A 241 2.68 -29.48 16.95
N VAL A 242 2.10 -29.11 18.10
CA VAL A 242 2.79 -28.34 19.14
C VAL A 242 4.10 -29.00 19.58
N GLN A 243 4.12 -30.32 19.71
CA GLN A 243 5.31 -31.11 20.05
C GLN A 243 6.27 -31.19 18.84
N SER A 244 5.76 -31.57 17.68
CA SER A 244 6.59 -31.73 16.46
C SER A 244 7.26 -30.44 16.00
N LEU A 245 6.70 -29.27 16.34
CA LEU A 245 7.22 -27.93 16.01
C LEU A 245 8.07 -27.33 17.14
N GLY A 246 8.36 -28.10 18.18
CA GLY A 246 9.25 -27.73 19.28
C GLY A 246 8.64 -26.79 20.33
N LEU A 247 7.33 -26.54 20.29
CA LEU A 247 6.62 -25.73 21.28
C LEU A 247 6.24 -26.51 22.56
N ASP A 248 6.39 -27.83 22.55
CA ASP A 248 6.19 -28.74 23.69
C ASP A 248 7.39 -29.68 23.80
N ARG A 249 8.23 -29.44 24.80
CA ARG A 249 9.41 -30.24 25.17
C ARG A 249 9.45 -30.50 26.68
N LEU A 250 8.61 -29.81 27.47
CA LEU A 250 8.69 -29.79 28.91
C LEU A 250 7.40 -30.25 29.57
N ASP A 251 7.54 -30.75 30.80
CA ASP A 251 6.39 -31.01 31.66
C ASP A 251 6.02 -29.76 32.48
N PRO A 252 4.94 -29.78 33.27
CA PRO A 252 4.53 -28.63 34.09
C PRO A 252 5.57 -28.21 35.16
N ASN A 253 6.56 -29.06 35.46
CA ASN A 253 7.68 -28.78 36.36
C ASN A 253 8.92 -28.29 35.61
N ASN A 254 8.82 -28.03 34.30
CA ASN A 254 9.90 -27.65 33.39
C ASN A 254 11.00 -28.73 33.23
N ALA A 255 10.69 -30.01 33.46
CA ALA A 255 11.60 -31.11 33.15
C ALA A 255 11.47 -31.49 31.67
N PRO A 256 12.53 -32.02 31.00
CA PRO A 256 12.56 -32.29 29.57
C PRO A 256 11.76 -33.54 29.16
N ASN A 257 10.45 -33.51 29.43
CA ASN A 257 9.50 -34.55 29.05
C ASN A 257 8.28 -33.86 28.43
N PRO A 258 8.01 -34.01 27.12
CA PRO A 258 6.84 -33.39 26.50
C PRO A 258 5.53 -33.99 27.05
N ASP A 259 4.51 -33.16 27.22
CA ASP A 259 3.24 -33.55 27.85
C ASP A 259 1.99 -33.33 26.96
N GLY A 260 2.19 -32.88 25.72
CA GLY A 260 1.15 -32.58 24.74
C GLY A 260 0.60 -31.16 24.83
N TRP A 261 1.11 -30.32 25.74
CA TRP A 261 0.67 -28.93 25.91
C TRP A 261 1.80 -27.95 25.59
N PHE A 262 1.41 -26.75 25.16
CA PHE A 262 2.35 -25.67 24.91
C PHE A 262 3.19 -25.31 26.16
N ASP A 263 4.51 -25.27 26.01
CA ASP A 263 5.44 -24.81 27.03
C ASP A 263 5.30 -23.30 27.24
N PHE A 264 4.72 -22.84 28.35
CA PHE A 264 4.63 -21.40 28.64
C PHE A 264 5.92 -20.88 29.28
N ILE A 265 6.86 -20.40 28.46
CA ILE A 265 8.10 -19.76 28.91
C ILE A 265 8.09 -18.31 28.46
N ASP A 266 7.90 -17.42 29.43
CA ASP A 266 7.76 -15.98 29.19
C ASP A 266 9.10 -15.30 28.86
N GLN A 267 9.04 -14.04 28.44
CA GLN A 267 10.20 -13.19 28.11
C GLN A 267 10.96 -13.61 26.84
N ALA A 268 10.25 -14.25 25.90
CA ALA A 268 10.80 -14.65 24.61
C ALA A 268 11.49 -13.50 23.86
N ALA A 269 10.92 -12.30 23.92
CA ALA A 269 11.43 -11.13 23.20
C ALA A 269 12.73 -10.52 23.80
N THR A 270 13.11 -10.84 25.03
CA THR A 270 14.23 -10.16 25.73
C THR A 270 15.35 -11.10 26.19
N ILE A 271 15.02 -12.29 26.67
CA ILE A 271 16.01 -13.27 27.15
C ILE A 271 15.90 -14.64 26.47
N GLY A 272 14.74 -14.96 25.89
CA GLY A 272 14.44 -16.21 25.19
C GLY A 272 13.39 -17.05 25.92
N GLY A 273 12.54 -17.73 25.14
CA GLY A 273 11.32 -18.39 25.60
C GLY A 273 10.36 -18.64 24.42
N THR A 274 9.14 -19.03 24.70
CA THR A 274 8.11 -19.40 23.72
C THR A 274 6.98 -18.38 23.64
N ILE A 275 6.83 -17.50 24.63
CA ILE A 275 5.82 -16.45 24.64
C ILE A 275 6.36 -15.14 25.23
N GLN A 276 5.80 -14.02 24.78
CA GLN A 276 5.87 -12.73 25.44
C GLN A 276 4.48 -12.39 25.98
N SER A 277 4.26 -12.63 27.26
CA SER A 277 2.95 -12.50 27.92
C SER A 277 2.39 -11.08 27.83
N GLN A 278 3.26 -10.07 27.90
CA GLN A 278 2.90 -8.65 27.93
C GLN A 278 2.05 -8.23 26.71
N ASN A 279 2.42 -8.69 25.52
CA ASN A 279 1.78 -8.34 24.24
C ASN A 279 1.27 -9.58 23.46
N GLY A 280 1.17 -10.73 24.13
CA GLY A 280 0.56 -11.94 23.60
C GLY A 280 1.21 -12.45 22.31
N ARG A 281 2.53 -12.40 22.20
CA ARG A 281 3.27 -12.91 21.03
C ARG A 281 3.88 -14.27 21.32
N VAL A 282 3.63 -15.25 20.47
CA VAL A 282 4.19 -16.61 20.52
C VAL A 282 5.42 -16.67 19.62
N PHE A 283 6.50 -17.27 20.12
CA PHE A 283 7.78 -17.45 19.43
C PHE A 283 8.04 -18.94 19.29
N PHE A 284 8.19 -19.40 18.05
CA PHE A 284 8.62 -20.77 17.81
C PHE A 284 10.14 -20.88 18.06
N PRO A 285 10.63 -21.91 18.75
CA PRO A 285 12.07 -22.07 19.03
C PRO A 285 12.88 -22.56 17.82
N VAL A 286 12.29 -22.47 16.62
CA VAL A 286 12.85 -22.83 15.33
C VAL A 286 12.57 -21.70 14.34
N LEU A 287 13.44 -21.53 13.34
CA LEU A 287 13.42 -20.39 12.42
C LEU A 287 12.26 -20.48 11.42
N GLU A 288 11.98 -21.68 10.91
CA GLU A 288 11.02 -21.93 9.85
C GLU A 288 10.09 -23.10 10.19
N PRO A 289 9.23 -22.97 11.21
CA PRO A 289 8.46 -24.09 11.76
C PRO A 289 7.62 -24.83 10.71
N PHE A 290 6.94 -24.11 9.81
CA PHE A 290 6.08 -24.73 8.79
C PHE A 290 6.81 -25.05 7.47
N GLY A 291 8.08 -24.68 7.36
CA GLY A 291 8.92 -24.80 6.17
C GLY A 291 9.98 -25.88 6.39
N SER A 292 11.25 -25.48 6.32
CA SER A 292 12.41 -26.36 6.38
C SER A 292 12.46 -27.22 7.64
N TYR A 293 11.98 -26.72 8.79
CA TYR A 293 11.93 -27.52 10.01
C TYR A 293 10.92 -28.68 9.91
N LEU A 294 9.69 -28.41 9.47
CA LEU A 294 8.68 -29.45 9.26
C LEU A 294 9.12 -30.44 8.18
N ASP A 295 9.79 -29.96 7.14
CA ASP A 295 10.34 -30.81 6.09
C ASP A 295 11.34 -31.83 6.65
N GLN A 296 12.26 -31.39 7.51
CA GLN A 296 13.21 -32.26 8.21
C GLN A 296 12.49 -33.29 9.11
N GLN A 297 11.41 -32.90 9.80
CA GLN A 297 10.63 -33.85 10.59
C GLN A 297 9.96 -34.93 9.72
N LEU A 298 9.51 -34.59 8.50
CA LEU A 298 8.88 -35.53 7.57
C LEU A 298 9.88 -36.44 6.85
N VAL A 299 11.13 -36.02 6.68
CA VAL A 299 12.24 -36.89 6.25
C VAL A 299 12.45 -38.01 7.26
N GLY A 300 12.35 -37.68 8.55
CA GLY A 300 12.64 -38.61 9.64
C GLY A 300 14.14 -38.70 9.95
N PRO A 301 14.55 -39.69 10.76
CA PRO A 301 15.87 -39.71 11.40
C PRO A 301 17.05 -40.02 10.46
N ASP A 302 16.80 -40.56 9.26
CA ASP A 302 17.85 -40.86 8.28
C ASP A 302 17.58 -40.12 6.94
N PRO A 303 18.29 -39.01 6.68
CA PRO A 303 18.15 -38.27 5.42
C PRO A 303 18.46 -39.08 4.15
N ASN A 304 19.23 -40.17 4.26
CA ASN A 304 19.55 -41.01 3.11
C ASN A 304 18.43 -42.00 2.76
N ASN A 305 17.47 -42.17 3.67
CA ASN A 305 16.31 -43.04 3.50
C ASN A 305 15.05 -42.36 4.07
N PRO A 306 14.55 -41.30 3.40
CA PRO A 306 13.45 -40.50 3.91
C PRO A 306 12.17 -41.33 4.05
N ILE A 307 11.46 -41.16 5.17
CA ILE A 307 10.19 -41.84 5.44
C ILE A 307 9.13 -41.42 4.41
N GLN A 308 9.07 -40.12 4.09
CA GLN A 308 8.16 -39.58 3.08
C GLN A 308 8.92 -39.14 1.82
N PRO A 309 8.42 -39.50 0.62
CA PRO A 309 9.03 -39.04 -0.62
C PRO A 309 8.83 -37.52 -0.79
N PRO A 310 9.70 -36.82 -1.53
CA PRO A 310 9.62 -35.37 -1.74
C PRO A 310 8.24 -34.87 -2.18
N GLN A 311 7.58 -35.59 -3.10
CA GLN A 311 6.27 -35.22 -3.64
C GLN A 311 5.16 -35.18 -2.59
N VAL A 312 5.27 -35.97 -1.51
CA VAL A 312 4.31 -35.93 -0.41
C VAL A 312 4.62 -34.76 0.52
N ARG A 313 5.91 -34.52 0.81
CA ARG A 313 6.36 -33.42 1.66
C ARG A 313 5.97 -32.06 1.07
N GLU A 314 6.13 -31.90 -0.23
CA GLU A 314 5.74 -30.69 -0.98
C GLU A 314 4.24 -30.35 -0.89
N THR A 315 3.37 -31.31 -0.57
CA THR A 315 1.92 -31.04 -0.37
C THR A 315 1.56 -30.54 1.03
N ILE A 316 2.53 -30.53 1.96
CA ILE A 316 2.33 -30.24 3.38
C ILE A 316 3.22 -29.07 3.82
N VAL A 317 4.49 -29.07 3.41
CA VAL A 317 5.50 -28.09 3.80
C VAL A 317 5.18 -26.75 3.15
N TYR A 318 5.05 -25.70 3.96
CA TYR A 318 4.72 -24.36 3.51
C TYR A 318 5.97 -23.48 3.43
N GLN A 319 6.95 -23.89 2.61
CA GLN A 319 8.22 -23.17 2.47
C GLN A 319 8.04 -21.74 1.92
N ALA A 320 7.02 -21.54 1.07
CA ALA A 320 6.64 -20.23 0.53
C ALA A 320 6.42 -19.16 1.61
N LEU A 321 6.05 -19.54 2.83
CA LEU A 321 5.91 -18.61 3.95
C LEU A 321 7.24 -17.93 4.34
N TYR A 322 8.38 -18.56 4.02
CA TYR A 322 9.72 -18.16 4.46
C TYR A 322 10.59 -17.63 3.32
N ASP A 323 10.51 -18.21 2.13
CA ASP A 323 11.31 -17.85 0.94
C ASP A 323 10.59 -16.91 -0.04
N SER A 324 9.31 -16.64 0.21
CA SER A 324 8.47 -15.82 -0.67
C SER A 324 7.75 -14.73 0.14
N THR A 325 7.21 -13.76 -0.58
CA THR A 325 6.45 -12.67 0.04
C THR A 325 5.22 -13.20 0.76
N LYS A 326 4.77 -12.51 1.82
CA LYS A 326 3.54 -12.90 2.54
C LYS A 326 2.33 -13.02 1.60
N THR A 327 2.25 -12.16 0.59
CA THR A 327 1.14 -12.17 -0.37
C THR A 327 1.27 -13.30 -1.38
N ALA A 328 2.48 -13.57 -1.89
CA ALA A 328 2.77 -14.72 -2.75
C ALA A 328 2.44 -16.03 -2.03
N ALA A 329 2.87 -16.18 -0.77
CA ALA A 329 2.57 -17.34 0.06
C ALA A 329 1.04 -17.51 0.25
N ARG A 330 0.32 -16.43 0.59
CA ARG A 330 -1.16 -16.46 0.73
C ARG A 330 -1.90 -16.89 -0.53
N ASN A 331 -1.32 -16.66 -1.70
CA ASN A 331 -1.89 -17.09 -2.98
C ASN A 331 -1.69 -18.60 -3.25
N GLN A 332 -1.05 -19.34 -2.33
CA GLN A 332 -0.96 -20.81 -2.31
C GLN A 332 -1.89 -21.38 -1.23
N PRO A 333 -3.22 -21.35 -1.44
CA PRO A 333 -4.19 -21.83 -0.45
C PRO A 333 -4.04 -23.33 -0.15
N GLU A 334 -3.47 -24.11 -1.06
CA GLU A 334 -3.19 -25.53 -0.87
C GLU A 334 -2.21 -25.82 0.28
N LEU A 335 -1.26 -24.92 0.56
CA LEU A 335 -0.28 -25.05 1.66
C LEU A 335 -0.67 -24.25 2.91
N ASN A 336 -1.48 -23.20 2.76
CA ASN A 336 -1.93 -22.35 3.86
C ASN A 336 -3.02 -23.03 4.73
N ARG A 337 -2.63 -24.10 5.43
CA ARG A 337 -3.54 -24.99 6.18
C ARG A 337 -3.30 -25.05 7.69
N PHE A 338 -2.31 -24.31 8.19
CA PHE A 338 -1.98 -24.27 9.62
C PHE A 338 -2.71 -23.13 10.33
N LYS A 339 -3.26 -23.40 11.52
CA LYS A 339 -3.92 -22.40 12.36
C LYS A 339 -3.44 -22.53 13.81
N LEU A 340 -3.28 -21.39 14.47
CA LEU A 340 -3.09 -21.33 15.91
C LEU A 340 -4.46 -21.25 16.58
N ARG A 341 -4.78 -22.20 17.44
CA ARG A 341 -6.06 -22.27 18.16
C ARG A 341 -5.80 -22.33 19.65
N GLY A 342 -6.51 -21.52 20.43
CA GLY A 342 -6.27 -21.50 21.87
C GLY A 342 -7.31 -20.73 22.66
N SER A 343 -7.13 -20.74 23.97
CA SER A 343 -7.86 -19.94 24.94
C SER A 343 -6.89 -19.38 25.97
N TYR A 344 -7.12 -18.15 26.43
CA TYR A 344 -6.30 -17.50 27.44
C TYR A 344 -7.17 -16.65 28.37
N ARG A 345 -6.60 -16.28 29.52
CA ARG A 345 -7.16 -15.27 30.43
C ARG A 345 -6.23 -14.06 30.49
N SER A 346 -6.81 -12.87 30.56
CA SER A 346 -6.05 -11.65 30.85
C SER A 346 -5.83 -11.54 32.37
N ALA A 347 -4.72 -10.93 32.78
CA ALA A 347 -4.37 -10.78 34.19
C ALA A 347 -5.38 -9.94 35.01
N SER A 348 -6.22 -9.11 34.38
CA SER A 348 -7.28 -8.33 35.05
C SER A 348 -8.63 -9.07 34.98
N SER A 349 -9.05 -9.67 36.09
CA SER A 349 -10.10 -10.71 36.15
C SER A 349 -11.54 -10.20 36.38
N ASP A 350 -11.74 -9.04 37.00
CA ASP A 350 -13.08 -8.65 37.49
C ASP A 350 -13.87 -7.73 36.55
N VAL A 351 -13.24 -7.13 35.54
CA VAL A 351 -13.90 -6.21 34.59
C VAL A 351 -13.89 -6.79 33.17
N ILE A 352 -15.08 -6.92 32.60
CA ILE A 352 -15.34 -7.45 31.26
C ILE A 352 -15.81 -6.29 30.37
N SER A 353 -15.11 -6.03 29.27
CA SER A 353 -15.55 -5.07 28.25
C SER A 353 -16.69 -5.65 27.42
N LEU A 354 -17.76 -4.89 27.26
CA LEU A 354 -18.92 -5.24 26.43
C LEU A 354 -18.76 -4.81 24.96
N ASN A 355 -17.68 -4.08 24.64
CA ASN A 355 -17.38 -3.56 23.29
C ASN A 355 -18.54 -2.73 22.68
N ALA A 356 -19.39 -2.15 23.51
CA ALA A 356 -20.50 -1.29 23.12
C ALA A 356 -20.58 -0.11 24.10
N VAL A 357 -20.74 1.12 23.60
CA VAL A 357 -20.89 2.32 24.43
C VAL A 357 -22.34 2.77 24.46
N ASN A 358 -22.74 3.49 25.52
CA ASN A 358 -24.10 4.02 25.69
C ASN A 358 -25.20 2.93 25.63
N ILE A 359 -25.00 1.86 26.40
CA ILE A 359 -25.92 0.72 26.46
C ILE A 359 -27.20 1.13 27.21
N PRO A 360 -28.41 0.79 26.71
CA PRO A 360 -29.65 1.04 27.45
C PRO A 360 -29.63 0.40 28.84
N GLN A 361 -29.97 1.19 29.86
CA GLN A 361 -29.97 0.74 31.25
C GLN A 361 -30.92 -0.45 31.44
N GLY A 362 -30.45 -1.54 32.06
CA GLY A 362 -31.22 -2.76 32.32
C GLY A 362 -31.26 -3.77 31.16
N SER A 363 -30.62 -3.49 30.02
CA SER A 363 -30.54 -4.42 28.89
C SER A 363 -29.48 -5.52 29.06
N VAL A 364 -28.54 -5.34 30.00
CA VAL A 364 -27.44 -6.28 30.23
C VAL A 364 -27.89 -7.43 31.12
N VAL A 365 -27.88 -8.64 30.56
CA VAL A 365 -28.17 -9.89 31.25
C VAL A 365 -26.89 -10.69 31.37
N VAL A 366 -26.44 -10.92 32.61
CA VAL A 366 -25.26 -11.76 32.90
C VAL A 366 -25.72 -13.10 33.45
N THR A 367 -25.17 -14.19 32.92
CA THR A 367 -25.41 -15.55 33.40
C THR A 367 -24.09 -16.26 33.68
N ALA A 368 -24.03 -17.05 34.76
CA ALA A 368 -22.89 -17.90 35.08
C ALA A 368 -23.41 -19.33 35.33
N GLY A 369 -22.86 -20.31 34.59
CA GLY A 369 -23.28 -21.71 34.73
C GLY A 369 -24.77 -21.95 34.46
N GLY A 370 -25.39 -21.10 33.63
CA GLY A 370 -26.83 -21.13 33.33
C GLY A 370 -27.73 -20.40 34.34
N VAL A 371 -27.18 -19.89 35.44
CA VAL A 371 -27.92 -19.08 36.42
C VAL A 371 -27.79 -17.60 36.08
N ARG A 372 -28.91 -16.88 36.01
CA ARG A 372 -28.91 -15.42 35.83
C ARG A 372 -28.44 -14.74 37.10
N LEU A 373 -27.43 -13.89 36.96
CA LEU A 373 -26.86 -13.10 38.06
C LEU A 373 -27.71 -11.84 38.30
N VAL A 374 -27.61 -11.30 39.52
CA VAL A 374 -28.36 -10.10 39.92
C VAL A 374 -27.46 -8.86 39.85
N GLU A 375 -27.88 -7.86 39.08
CA GLU A 375 -27.17 -6.57 38.98
C GLU A 375 -27.18 -5.83 40.33
N ASN A 376 -26.06 -5.19 40.66
CA ASN A 376 -25.71 -4.54 41.94
C ASN A 376 -25.55 -5.49 43.14
N GLN A 377 -25.65 -6.80 42.93
CA GLN A 377 -25.37 -7.82 43.94
C GLN A 377 -24.21 -8.71 43.49
N ASP A 378 -24.37 -9.35 42.33
CA ASP A 378 -23.38 -10.27 41.76
C ASP A 378 -22.45 -9.60 40.74
N TYR A 379 -22.92 -8.53 40.08
CA TYR A 379 -22.15 -7.73 39.13
C TYR A 379 -22.68 -6.29 39.07
N THR A 380 -21.89 -5.35 38.56
CA THR A 380 -22.32 -3.97 38.24
C THR A 380 -22.03 -3.66 36.78
N VAL A 381 -22.81 -2.79 36.17
CA VAL A 381 -22.64 -2.37 34.78
C VAL A 381 -22.36 -0.87 34.71
N ASP A 382 -21.28 -0.51 34.02
CA ASP A 382 -21.08 0.84 33.50
C ASP A 382 -21.70 0.91 32.11
N TYR A 383 -22.91 1.47 32.04
CA TYR A 383 -23.68 1.59 30.80
C TYR A 383 -23.09 2.62 29.82
N ASN A 384 -22.32 3.59 30.30
CA ASN A 384 -21.70 4.60 29.44
C ASN A 384 -20.45 4.03 28.75
N LEU A 385 -19.56 3.42 29.55
CA LEU A 385 -18.30 2.86 29.07
C LEU A 385 -18.42 1.43 28.53
N GLY A 386 -19.56 0.76 28.75
CA GLY A 386 -19.78 -0.60 28.29
C GLY A 386 -18.96 -1.63 29.02
N ARG A 387 -18.98 -1.61 30.36
CA ARG A 387 -18.17 -2.53 31.17
C ARG A 387 -19.01 -3.22 32.22
N VAL A 388 -18.82 -4.53 32.39
CA VAL A 388 -19.40 -5.31 33.48
C VAL A 388 -18.32 -5.63 34.48
N ARG A 389 -18.56 -5.35 35.76
CA ARG A 389 -17.70 -5.76 36.85
C ARG A 389 -18.36 -6.85 37.67
N ILE A 390 -17.73 -8.01 37.79
CA ILE A 390 -18.25 -9.11 38.62
C ILE A 390 -17.88 -8.82 40.08
N LEU A 391 -18.89 -8.74 40.95
CA LEU A 391 -18.74 -8.52 42.39
C LEU A 391 -18.61 -9.84 43.17
N ASN A 392 -19.28 -10.89 42.70
CA ASN A 392 -19.33 -12.19 43.38
C ASN A 392 -18.01 -12.96 43.20
N GLN A 393 -17.16 -12.94 44.23
CA GLN A 393 -15.85 -13.61 44.22
C GLN A 393 -15.95 -15.13 44.03
N GLY A 394 -17.02 -15.77 44.52
CA GLY A 394 -17.20 -17.21 44.35
C GLY A 394 -17.36 -17.61 42.87
N ILE A 395 -17.91 -16.73 42.04
CA ILE A 395 -18.02 -16.97 40.59
C ILE A 395 -16.65 -16.84 39.92
N LEU A 396 -15.87 -15.81 40.29
CA LEU A 396 -14.52 -15.58 39.78
C LEU A 396 -13.58 -16.73 40.15
N GLU A 397 -13.62 -17.19 41.39
CA GLU A 397 -12.78 -18.29 41.90
C GLU A 397 -13.20 -19.66 41.33
N SER A 398 -14.49 -19.85 41.02
CA SER A 398 -14.99 -21.11 40.45
C SER A 398 -14.57 -21.36 39.00
N GLY A 399 -14.11 -20.33 38.28
CA GLY A 399 -13.77 -20.43 36.85
C GLY A 399 -14.97 -20.71 35.94
N THR A 400 -16.20 -20.56 36.42
CA THR A 400 -17.42 -20.83 35.66
C THR A 400 -17.56 -19.84 34.48
N PRO A 401 -17.86 -20.29 33.25
CA PRO A 401 -18.08 -19.40 32.12
C PRO A 401 -19.19 -18.39 32.39
N VAL A 402 -18.88 -17.10 32.20
CA VAL A 402 -19.83 -15.99 32.33
C VAL A 402 -20.25 -15.55 30.93
N ASN A 403 -21.53 -15.70 30.62
CA ASN A 403 -22.11 -15.24 29.36
C ASN A 403 -22.87 -13.93 29.60
N ILE A 404 -22.61 -12.93 28.77
CA ILE A 404 -23.25 -11.62 28.84
C ILE A 404 -24.02 -11.36 27.55
N SER A 405 -25.27 -10.97 27.68
CA SER A 405 -26.12 -10.52 26.57
C SER A 405 -26.53 -9.07 26.83
N LEU A 406 -26.57 -8.25 25.79
CA LEU A 406 -26.94 -6.84 25.88
C LEU A 406 -27.72 -6.41 24.64
N GLU A 407 -28.51 -5.35 24.79
CA GLU A 407 -29.11 -4.63 23.66
C GLU A 407 -28.22 -3.42 23.33
N SER A 408 -27.95 -3.17 22.05
CA SER A 408 -27.15 -2.02 21.62
C SER A 408 -27.98 -1.11 20.72
N ASN A 409 -28.08 0.16 21.09
CA ASN A 409 -28.64 1.21 20.24
C ASN A 409 -27.58 1.67 19.22
N SER A 410 -27.13 0.77 18.35
CA SER A 410 -26.22 1.16 17.27
C SER A 410 -26.93 2.18 16.38
N LEU A 411 -26.49 3.44 16.44
CA LEU A 411 -27.07 4.59 15.73
C LEU A 411 -26.93 4.52 14.21
N PHE A 412 -26.28 3.49 13.66
CA PHE A 412 -25.91 3.40 12.24
C PHE A 412 -26.52 2.18 11.50
N SER A 413 -27.60 1.56 11.99
CA SER A 413 -28.34 0.57 11.19
C SER A 413 -29.28 1.27 10.23
N ILE A 414 -28.96 1.26 8.93
CA ILE A 414 -29.78 1.87 7.86
C ILE A 414 -31.01 1.00 7.54
N GLN A 415 -31.00 -0.28 7.91
CA GLN A 415 -32.14 -1.18 7.75
C GLN A 415 -33.27 -0.85 8.73
N THR A 416 -34.50 -0.73 8.23
CA THR A 416 -35.67 -0.52 9.07
C THR A 416 -36.14 -1.84 9.69
N LYS A 417 -36.22 -1.89 11.02
CA LYS A 417 -36.70 -3.05 11.79
C LYS A 417 -38.08 -2.74 12.39
N THR A 418 -39.04 -3.63 12.19
CA THR A 418 -40.39 -3.53 12.76
C THR A 418 -40.66 -4.74 13.63
N LEU A 419 -40.81 -4.53 14.93
CA LEU A 419 -41.29 -5.55 15.87
C LEU A 419 -42.77 -5.30 16.14
N ALA A 420 -43.63 -6.23 15.72
CA ALA A 420 -45.05 -6.21 16.00
C ALA A 420 -45.42 -7.44 16.82
N GLY A 421 -46.11 -7.28 17.94
CA GLY A 421 -46.48 -8.40 18.78
C GLY A 421 -47.66 -8.12 19.68
N ALA A 422 -48.25 -9.20 20.18
CA ALA A 422 -49.30 -9.17 21.17
C ALA A 422 -48.97 -10.19 22.27
N ARG A 423 -49.16 -9.76 23.52
CA ARG A 423 -49.08 -10.62 24.69
C ARG A 423 -50.44 -10.65 25.38
N PHE A 424 -50.88 -11.85 25.72
CA PHE A 424 -52.13 -12.13 26.40
C PHE A 424 -51.83 -12.75 27.76
N ASP A 425 -52.14 -12.03 28.83
CA ASP A 425 -51.97 -12.52 30.20
C ASP A 425 -53.34 -12.83 30.81
N TYR A 426 -53.59 -14.10 31.12
CA TYR A 426 -54.78 -14.58 31.79
C TYR A 426 -54.47 -14.95 33.25
N ARG A 427 -54.99 -14.15 34.18
CA ARG A 427 -54.89 -14.43 35.63
C ARG A 427 -55.97 -15.41 36.03
N VAL A 428 -55.61 -16.69 36.17
CA VAL A 428 -56.54 -17.77 36.56
C VAL A 428 -57.00 -17.55 38.01
N ASN A 429 -56.08 -17.20 38.90
CA ASN A 429 -56.36 -16.80 40.28
C ASN A 429 -55.23 -15.88 40.79
N LYS A 430 -55.22 -15.57 42.10
CA LYS A 430 -54.20 -14.73 42.72
C LYS A 430 -52.78 -15.31 42.67
N ASP A 431 -52.67 -16.62 42.47
CA ASP A 431 -51.44 -17.39 42.55
C ASP A 431 -50.98 -17.93 41.18
N LEU A 432 -51.84 -18.04 40.16
CA LEU A 432 -51.54 -18.62 38.85
C LEU A 432 -51.90 -17.66 37.71
N THR A 433 -50.93 -17.39 36.84
CA THR A 433 -51.10 -16.64 35.60
C THR A 433 -50.60 -17.44 34.40
N LEU A 434 -51.37 -17.43 33.32
CA LEU A 434 -50.99 -18.02 32.04
C LEU A 434 -50.76 -16.90 31.02
N GLY A 435 -49.61 -16.91 30.37
CA GLY A 435 -49.23 -15.99 29.31
C GLY A 435 -49.24 -16.68 27.95
N GLY A 436 -49.64 -15.94 26.92
CA GLY A 436 -49.46 -16.29 25.52
C GLY A 436 -48.85 -15.11 24.78
N THR A 437 -47.79 -15.35 24.01
CA THR A 437 -47.07 -14.30 23.28
C THR A 437 -47.01 -14.66 21.81
N VAL A 438 -47.31 -13.70 20.93
CA VAL A 438 -47.01 -13.79 19.50
C VAL A 438 -46.28 -12.53 19.08
N MET A 439 -45.12 -12.68 18.47
CA MET A 439 -44.30 -11.55 18.01
C MET A 439 -43.76 -11.85 16.62
N ASN A 440 -43.73 -10.84 15.76
CA ASN A 440 -43.12 -10.87 14.45
C ASN A 440 -42.09 -9.74 14.37
N LEU A 441 -40.85 -10.11 14.08
CA LEU A 441 -39.76 -9.19 13.78
C LEU A 441 -39.52 -9.23 12.27
N TYR A 442 -39.77 -8.10 11.62
CA TYR A 442 -39.61 -7.93 10.18
C TYR A 442 -38.58 -6.86 9.88
N GLU A 443 -37.63 -7.18 9.02
CA GLU A 443 -36.62 -6.26 8.51
C GLU A 443 -36.86 -5.98 7.02
N ARG A 444 -36.70 -4.72 6.63
CA ARG A 444 -36.77 -4.30 5.22
C ARG A 444 -35.40 -3.79 4.76
N PRO A 445 -34.80 -4.40 3.72
CA PRO A 445 -33.55 -3.93 3.15
C PRO A 445 -33.79 -2.64 2.34
N LEU A 446 -32.72 -1.88 2.09
CA LEU A 446 -32.78 -0.70 1.22
C LEU A 446 -32.99 -1.10 -0.24
N THR A 447 -32.33 -2.18 -0.66
CA THR A 447 -32.30 -2.64 -2.04
C THR A 447 -32.62 -4.13 -2.14
N GLN A 448 -32.90 -4.62 -3.35
CA GLN A 448 -33.31 -6.01 -3.57
C GLN A 448 -32.12 -6.97 -3.65
N LYS A 449 -30.93 -6.45 -3.99
CA LYS A 449 -29.67 -7.19 -3.97
C LYS A 449 -29.12 -7.16 -2.54
N VAL A 450 -29.08 -8.31 -1.88
CA VAL A 450 -28.59 -8.44 -0.51
C VAL A 450 -27.53 -9.52 -0.46
N ASN A 451 -26.39 -9.21 0.15
CA ASN A 451 -25.26 -10.13 0.29
C ASN A 451 -25.48 -11.15 1.40
N VAL A 452 -24.79 -12.30 1.31
CA VAL A 452 -24.77 -13.31 2.36
C VAL A 452 -24.26 -12.72 3.68
N GLY A 453 -25.04 -12.85 4.75
CA GLY A 453 -24.78 -12.28 6.08
C GLY A 453 -25.64 -11.06 6.42
N ASP A 454 -26.13 -10.35 5.41
CA ASP A 454 -26.96 -9.13 5.57
C ASP A 454 -28.45 -9.39 5.34
N GLU A 455 -28.87 -10.66 5.32
CA GLU A 455 -30.24 -11.03 4.98
C GLU A 455 -31.29 -10.44 5.93
N PRO A 456 -32.32 -9.77 5.39
CA PRO A 456 -33.42 -9.27 6.21
C PRO A 456 -34.28 -10.43 6.72
N ILE A 457 -34.41 -10.52 8.03
CA ILE A 457 -35.24 -11.54 8.69
C ILE A 457 -36.73 -11.17 8.72
N ALA A 458 -37.58 -12.19 8.74
CA ALA A 458 -39.02 -12.08 8.97
C ALA A 458 -39.48 -13.19 9.94
N ASN A 459 -38.98 -13.11 11.17
CA ASN A 459 -39.11 -14.17 12.17
C ASN A 459 -40.38 -14.00 13.00
N THR A 460 -41.12 -15.10 13.21
CA THR A 460 -42.31 -15.11 14.08
C THR A 460 -42.08 -16.01 15.27
N VAL A 461 -42.21 -15.49 16.49
CA VAL A 461 -42.15 -16.24 17.74
C VAL A 461 -43.56 -16.40 18.29
N VAL A 462 -43.92 -17.63 18.64
CA VAL A 462 -45.15 -17.94 19.39
C VAL A 462 -44.75 -18.63 20.69
N GLY A 463 -45.13 -18.05 21.82
CA GLY A 463 -44.80 -18.54 23.16
C GLY A 463 -46.02 -18.72 24.05
N VAL A 464 -45.91 -19.66 24.98
CA VAL A 464 -46.83 -19.83 26.10
C VAL A 464 -46.03 -19.93 27.39
N ASP A 465 -46.50 -19.28 28.44
CA ASP A 465 -45.88 -19.30 29.75
C ASP A 465 -46.91 -19.49 30.87
N ALA A 466 -46.47 -20.08 31.98
CA ALA A 466 -47.27 -20.28 33.17
C ALA A 466 -46.43 -19.90 34.38
N ASN A 467 -46.96 -19.00 35.20
CA ASN A 467 -46.31 -18.54 36.43
C ASN A 467 -47.23 -18.84 37.61
N TRP A 468 -46.74 -19.65 38.54
CA TRP A 468 -47.41 -19.99 39.78
C TRP A 468 -46.60 -19.49 40.98
N ARG A 469 -47.19 -18.63 41.80
CA ARG A 469 -46.60 -18.07 43.01
C ARG A 469 -47.58 -18.21 44.15
N THR A 470 -47.19 -18.91 45.22
CA THR A 470 -48.02 -19.03 46.42
C THR A 470 -47.19 -18.84 47.69
N GLU A 471 -47.84 -18.42 48.76
CA GLU A 471 -47.24 -18.34 50.09
C GLU A 471 -47.33 -19.71 50.78
N SER A 472 -46.21 -20.19 51.31
CA SER A 472 -46.13 -21.49 51.98
C SER A 472 -45.83 -21.30 53.46
N GLN A 473 -46.90 -21.21 54.25
CA GLN A 473 -46.80 -21.20 55.71
C GLN A 473 -46.12 -22.46 56.25
N LEU A 474 -46.27 -23.60 55.56
CA LEU A 474 -45.61 -24.85 55.94
C LEU A 474 -44.08 -24.73 55.87
N ILE A 475 -43.54 -24.04 54.86
CA ILE A 475 -42.09 -23.79 54.76
C ILE A 475 -41.66 -22.77 55.82
N THR A 476 -42.45 -21.72 56.04
CA THR A 476 -42.19 -20.72 57.09
C THR A 476 -42.13 -21.37 58.47
N ASP A 477 -43.11 -22.19 58.81
CA ASP A 477 -43.18 -22.91 60.08
C ASP A 477 -42.05 -23.97 60.22
N LEU A 478 -41.60 -24.57 59.12
CA LEU A 478 -40.45 -25.48 59.11
C LEU A 478 -39.15 -24.74 59.41
N VAL A 479 -38.97 -23.54 58.84
CA VAL A 479 -37.82 -22.68 59.13
C VAL A 479 -37.88 -22.18 60.58
N ASP A 480 -39.05 -21.83 61.09
CA ASP A 480 -39.25 -21.39 62.48
C ASP A 480 -39.02 -22.50 63.53
N LYS A 481 -39.06 -23.77 63.12
CA LYS A 481 -38.72 -24.90 63.99
C LYS A 481 -37.22 -25.12 64.14
N LEU A 482 -36.38 -24.44 63.35
CA LEU A 482 -34.93 -24.49 63.53
C LEU A 482 -34.54 -23.65 64.76
N PRO A 483 -33.68 -24.18 65.66
CA PRO A 483 -33.22 -23.42 66.82
C PRO A 483 -32.60 -22.09 66.38
N PHE A 484 -32.94 -21.00 67.08
CA PHE A 484 -32.42 -19.64 66.87
C PHE A 484 -32.97 -18.86 65.65
N TYR A 485 -33.97 -19.38 64.91
CA TYR A 485 -34.66 -18.64 63.85
C TYR A 485 -36.12 -18.32 64.23
N ALA A 486 -36.56 -17.10 63.94
CA ALA A 486 -37.97 -16.67 64.06
C ALA A 486 -38.27 -15.74 62.87
N THR A 487 -38.86 -16.31 61.82
CA THR A 487 -39.15 -15.63 60.57
C THR A 487 -40.41 -14.78 60.71
N LYS A 488 -40.28 -13.48 60.38
CA LYS A 488 -41.44 -12.56 60.32
C LYS A 488 -42.04 -12.47 58.92
N GLU A 489 -41.27 -12.88 57.92
CA GLU A 489 -41.63 -12.83 56.51
C GLU A 489 -42.07 -14.21 56.03
N VAL A 490 -43.20 -14.27 55.31
CA VAL A 490 -43.78 -15.51 54.82
C VAL A 490 -42.94 -16.06 53.67
N SER A 491 -42.67 -17.37 53.67
CA SER A 491 -41.97 -18.05 52.59
C SER A 491 -42.83 -18.10 51.34
N THR A 492 -42.24 -17.80 50.18
CA THR A 492 -42.95 -17.88 48.89
C THR A 492 -42.38 -19.00 48.03
N VAL A 493 -43.25 -19.74 47.36
CA VAL A 493 -42.89 -20.77 46.37
C VAL A 493 -43.30 -20.24 45.01
N ASN A 494 -42.31 -20.12 44.13
CA ASN A 494 -42.49 -19.68 42.75
C ASN A 494 -42.11 -20.83 41.81
N ALA A 495 -42.98 -21.14 40.86
CA ALA A 495 -42.70 -22.05 39.75
C ALA A 495 -43.10 -21.35 38.46
N SER A 496 -42.18 -21.31 37.49
CA SER A 496 -42.43 -20.79 36.14
C SER A 496 -42.13 -21.86 35.11
N ALA A 497 -42.90 -21.87 34.03
CA ALA A 497 -42.68 -22.71 32.86
C ALA A 497 -42.92 -21.86 31.60
N GLU A 498 -42.05 -21.98 30.61
CA GLU A 498 -42.15 -21.28 29.33
C GLU A 498 -41.86 -22.26 28.19
N ALA A 499 -42.61 -22.14 27.10
CA ALA A 499 -42.35 -22.82 25.84
C ALA A 499 -42.55 -21.84 24.70
N ALA A 500 -41.54 -21.68 23.85
CA ALA A 500 -41.60 -20.83 22.67
C ALA A 500 -41.20 -21.60 21.41
N TYR A 501 -41.85 -21.27 20.30
CA TYR A 501 -41.55 -21.80 18.98
C TYR A 501 -41.21 -20.64 18.04
N LEU A 502 -40.05 -20.72 17.41
CA LEU A 502 -39.58 -19.77 16.41
C LEU A 502 -39.89 -20.32 15.02
N ILE A 503 -40.63 -19.53 14.24
CA ILE A 503 -40.86 -19.75 12.81
C ILE A 503 -39.94 -18.77 12.07
N PRO A 504 -38.79 -19.23 11.56
CA PRO A 504 -37.90 -18.37 10.79
C PRO A 504 -38.52 -18.06 9.42
N GLY A 505 -38.26 -16.85 8.92
CA GLY A 505 -38.73 -16.40 7.61
C GLY A 505 -37.83 -15.30 7.05
N HIS A 506 -38.07 -14.94 5.78
CA HIS A 506 -37.30 -13.91 5.08
C HIS A 506 -38.22 -12.80 4.54
N SER A 507 -37.63 -11.65 4.25
CA SER A 507 -38.36 -10.53 3.66
C SER A 507 -38.77 -10.81 2.22
N ARG A 508 -40.02 -10.50 1.84
CA ARG A 508 -40.46 -10.61 0.42
C ARG A 508 -39.75 -9.64 -0.51
N ALA A 509 -39.06 -8.63 0.04
CA ALA A 509 -38.30 -7.65 -0.73
C ALA A 509 -37.11 -8.29 -1.49
N ILE A 510 -36.59 -9.43 -1.03
CA ILE A 510 -35.52 -10.19 -1.67
C ILE A 510 -36.04 -11.36 -2.55
N GLY A 511 -37.30 -11.24 -3.01
CA GLY A 511 -37.96 -12.23 -3.87
C GLY A 511 -38.64 -13.37 -3.11
N GLN A 512 -39.37 -14.23 -3.85
CA GLN A 512 -40.13 -15.34 -3.25
C GLN A 512 -39.23 -16.48 -2.75
N THR A 513 -38.10 -16.68 -3.41
CA THR A 513 -37.08 -17.67 -3.05
C THR A 513 -36.20 -17.20 -1.90
N GLY A 514 -36.14 -15.89 -1.63
CA GLY A 514 -35.21 -15.30 -0.67
C GLY A 514 -33.78 -15.42 -1.15
N THR A 515 -33.49 -14.79 -2.27
CA THR A 515 -32.18 -14.89 -2.90
C THR A 515 -31.20 -13.98 -2.18
N SER A 516 -30.07 -14.54 -1.77
CA SER A 516 -28.89 -13.80 -1.30
C SER A 516 -27.75 -13.98 -2.28
N TYR A 517 -26.97 -12.93 -2.47
CA TYR A 517 -25.83 -12.93 -3.37
C TYR A 517 -24.58 -13.31 -2.58
N ILE A 518 -23.90 -14.37 -3.02
CA ILE A 518 -22.56 -14.71 -2.52
C ILE A 518 -21.57 -13.64 -3.00
N ASP A 519 -21.71 -13.24 -4.26
CA ASP A 519 -21.02 -12.12 -4.89
C ASP A 519 -21.91 -11.65 -6.07
N ASP A 520 -22.15 -10.35 -6.17
CA ASP A 520 -22.88 -9.72 -7.27
C ASP A 520 -21.95 -9.03 -8.28
N PHE A 521 -20.63 -9.10 -8.04
CA PHE A 521 -19.56 -8.45 -8.80
C PHE A 521 -19.63 -6.90 -8.86
N GLU A 522 -20.53 -6.24 -8.13
CA GLU A 522 -20.64 -4.78 -8.16
C GLU A 522 -19.45 -4.11 -7.46
N GLY A 523 -18.88 -4.79 -6.46
CA GLY A 523 -17.62 -4.42 -5.82
C GLY A 523 -16.39 -5.11 -6.43
N SER A 524 -16.52 -5.79 -7.57
CA SER A 524 -15.44 -6.61 -8.12
C SER A 524 -14.24 -5.79 -8.59
N VAL A 525 -14.45 -4.52 -8.96
CA VAL A 525 -13.41 -3.60 -9.41
C VAL A 525 -13.52 -2.27 -8.70
N SER A 526 -12.37 -1.75 -8.28
CA SER A 526 -12.19 -0.42 -7.71
C SER A 526 -11.04 0.27 -8.44
N VAL A 527 -11.12 1.58 -8.59
CA VAL A 527 -10.13 2.38 -9.32
C VAL A 527 -9.42 3.38 -8.40
N ILE A 528 -8.16 3.70 -8.73
CA ILE A 528 -7.37 4.74 -8.09
C ILE A 528 -7.00 5.78 -9.16
N ASP A 529 -7.58 6.98 -9.09
CA ASP A 529 -7.38 8.04 -10.09
C ASP A 529 -5.98 8.68 -9.99
N MET A 530 -5.32 8.77 -11.13
CA MET A 530 -3.96 9.31 -11.29
C MET A 530 -3.94 10.63 -12.08
N ARG A 531 -5.10 11.23 -12.40
CA ARG A 531 -5.18 12.47 -13.20
C ARG A 531 -4.91 13.77 -12.46
N THR A 532 -4.91 13.77 -11.13
CA THR A 532 -4.69 15.00 -10.33
C THR A 532 -3.37 15.67 -10.71
N GLN A 533 -3.47 16.75 -11.48
CA GLN A 533 -2.37 17.48 -12.08
C GLN A 533 -1.30 17.95 -11.07
N SER A 534 -1.74 18.53 -9.95
CA SER A 534 -0.84 19.08 -8.93
C SER A 534 -0.02 18.05 -8.16
N LEU A 535 -0.25 16.75 -8.39
CA LEU A 535 0.52 15.67 -7.77
C LEU A 535 1.63 15.13 -8.70
N TRP A 536 1.73 15.65 -9.92
CA TRP A 536 2.77 15.31 -10.89
C TRP A 536 3.87 16.38 -10.88
N ASN A 537 5.11 15.91 -10.83
CA ASN A 537 6.33 16.74 -10.83
C ASN A 537 7.17 16.40 -12.06
N LEU A 538 8.18 17.22 -12.35
CA LEU A 538 9.17 16.93 -13.39
C LEU A 538 9.88 15.60 -13.10
N ALA A 539 10.10 14.79 -14.14
CA ALA A 539 10.79 13.51 -13.98
C ALA A 539 12.33 13.65 -14.05
N SER A 540 13.00 12.87 -13.22
CA SER A 540 14.42 12.56 -13.35
C SER A 540 14.71 11.73 -14.62
N THR A 541 15.93 11.87 -15.15
CA THR A 541 16.39 11.09 -16.31
C THR A 541 16.43 9.60 -15.97
N PRO A 542 15.78 8.72 -16.73
CA PRO A 542 15.77 7.29 -16.44
C PRO A 542 17.16 6.67 -16.34
N GLN A 543 17.40 5.88 -15.29
CA GLN A 543 18.67 5.22 -15.00
C GLN A 543 18.59 3.71 -15.31
N GLY A 544 19.74 3.03 -15.41
CA GLY A 544 19.79 1.57 -15.61
C GLY A 544 19.43 1.12 -17.03
N GLN A 545 19.39 2.05 -17.98
CA GLN A 545 19.02 1.80 -19.37
C GLN A 545 20.00 2.44 -20.37
N PRO A 546 21.31 2.08 -20.35
CA PRO A 546 22.34 2.77 -21.14
C PRO A 546 22.11 2.76 -22.66
N ASP A 547 21.32 1.83 -23.19
CA ASP A 547 20.96 1.80 -24.62
C ASP A 547 19.97 2.91 -25.02
N MET A 548 19.10 3.34 -24.10
CA MET A 548 18.07 4.35 -24.35
C MET A 548 18.42 5.70 -23.70
N PHE A 549 19.00 5.65 -22.50
CA PHE A 549 19.42 6.78 -21.68
C PHE A 549 20.88 6.59 -21.22
N PRO A 550 21.86 6.63 -22.14
CA PRO A 550 23.28 6.60 -21.77
C PRO A 550 23.67 7.74 -20.81
N GLU A 551 22.99 8.88 -20.92
CA GLU A 551 23.16 10.02 -20.03
C GLU A 551 22.65 9.77 -18.60
N GLY A 552 21.79 8.75 -18.40
CA GLY A 552 21.28 8.31 -17.10
C GLY A 552 22.32 7.66 -16.20
N GLU A 553 23.60 7.62 -16.57
CA GLU A 553 24.72 7.13 -15.75
C GLU A 553 25.64 8.26 -15.24
N PHE A 554 25.53 9.48 -15.76
CA PHE A 554 26.35 10.60 -15.30
C PHE A 554 25.80 11.20 -13.99
N VAL A 555 26.69 11.55 -13.06
CA VAL A 555 26.36 12.17 -11.78
C VAL A 555 27.07 13.51 -11.70
N ASN A 556 26.36 14.55 -11.31
CA ASN A 556 26.84 15.94 -11.25
C ASN A 556 27.43 16.39 -12.61
N ASP A 557 26.70 16.13 -13.70
CA ASP A 557 27.05 16.52 -15.07
C ASP A 557 25.79 16.99 -15.84
N LEU A 558 25.87 18.17 -16.46
CA LEU A 558 24.78 18.78 -17.23
C LEU A 558 24.31 17.91 -18.41
N ALA A 559 25.15 17.00 -18.90
CA ALA A 559 24.83 16.11 -20.00
C ALA A 559 23.62 15.19 -19.72
N THR A 560 23.28 14.94 -18.45
CA THR A 560 22.08 14.17 -18.05
C THR A 560 20.77 14.81 -18.54
N GLY A 561 20.75 16.13 -18.74
CA GLY A 561 19.56 16.91 -19.15
C GLY A 561 19.49 17.25 -20.63
N PHE A 562 20.53 16.97 -21.43
CA PHE A 562 20.67 17.49 -22.81
C PHE A 562 19.55 17.09 -23.78
N ARG A 563 18.87 15.98 -23.51
CA ARG A 563 17.78 15.45 -24.33
C ARG A 563 16.39 15.76 -23.79
N ARG A 564 16.27 16.57 -22.73
CA ARG A 564 14.98 16.93 -22.14
C ARG A 564 14.26 17.98 -22.99
N ALA A 565 13.15 17.62 -23.62
CA ALA A 565 12.31 18.50 -24.41
C ALA A 565 11.17 19.12 -23.59
N LYS A 566 10.45 20.09 -24.19
CA LYS A 566 9.34 20.77 -23.50
C LYS A 566 8.11 19.87 -23.39
N LEU A 567 7.64 19.68 -22.17
CA LEU A 567 6.39 19.03 -21.83
C LEU A 567 5.58 19.96 -20.93
N ALA A 568 4.30 20.13 -21.24
CA ALA A 568 3.34 20.76 -20.36
C ALA A 568 2.27 19.73 -19.97
N TRP A 569 2.01 19.60 -18.68
CA TRP A 569 0.95 18.76 -18.12
C TRP A 569 -0.05 19.67 -17.41
N TYR A 570 -1.35 19.53 -17.69
CA TYR A 570 -2.37 20.41 -17.13
C TYR A 570 -3.78 19.84 -17.24
N VAL A 571 -4.71 20.48 -16.54
CA VAL A 571 -6.16 20.35 -16.76
C VAL A 571 -6.66 21.72 -17.18
N ILE A 572 -7.28 21.82 -18.35
CA ILE A 572 -7.81 23.10 -18.84
C ILE A 572 -8.93 23.58 -17.91
N ASP A 573 -8.78 24.80 -17.40
CA ASP A 573 -9.76 25.40 -16.49
C ASP A 573 -11.11 25.61 -17.20
N PRO A 574 -12.23 25.17 -16.60
CA PRO A 574 -13.55 25.34 -17.18
C PRO A 574 -13.92 26.79 -17.57
N LEU A 575 -13.25 27.81 -17.02
CA LEU A 575 -13.46 29.21 -17.40
C LEU A 575 -13.28 29.44 -18.91
N PHE A 576 -12.40 28.69 -19.57
CA PHE A 576 -12.15 28.83 -21.01
C PHE A 576 -13.35 28.39 -21.85
N PHE A 577 -14.28 27.62 -21.26
CA PHE A 577 -15.49 27.09 -21.91
C PHE A 577 -16.77 27.80 -21.47
N ARG A 578 -16.65 28.82 -20.62
CA ARG A 578 -17.75 29.72 -20.27
C ARG A 578 -17.60 31.00 -21.09
N ASN A 579 -18.70 31.70 -21.34
CA ASN A 579 -18.69 33.00 -22.00
C ASN A 579 -19.08 34.06 -20.98
N ASN A 580 -18.21 34.29 -19.98
CA ASN A 580 -18.42 35.27 -18.92
C ASN A 580 -17.25 36.25 -18.82
N ASN A 581 -17.25 37.12 -17.82
CA ASN A 581 -16.22 38.13 -17.61
C ASN A 581 -14.85 37.60 -17.14
N LEU A 582 -14.73 36.31 -16.79
CA LEU A 582 -13.47 35.68 -16.38
C LEU A 582 -12.73 35.05 -17.55
N THR A 583 -13.44 34.78 -18.65
CA THR A 583 -12.90 34.20 -19.89
C THR A 583 -12.16 35.29 -20.66
N PRO A 584 -10.86 35.09 -21.01
CA PRO A 584 -10.12 36.06 -21.80
C PRO A 584 -10.79 36.37 -23.13
N SER A 585 -10.79 37.65 -23.52
CA SER A 585 -11.56 38.12 -24.68
C SER A 585 -11.07 37.59 -26.03
N ASN A 586 -9.83 37.11 -26.10
CA ASN A 586 -9.23 36.52 -27.29
C ASN A 586 -9.59 35.05 -27.49
N ILE A 587 -10.26 34.41 -26.53
CA ILE A 587 -10.73 33.02 -26.64
C ILE A 587 -11.94 32.95 -27.56
N THR A 588 -11.79 32.24 -28.68
CA THR A 588 -12.80 32.18 -29.75
C THR A 588 -13.60 30.88 -29.71
N SER A 589 -14.74 30.86 -30.42
CA SER A 589 -15.52 29.63 -30.66
C SER A 589 -14.72 28.54 -31.35
N ALA A 590 -13.77 28.91 -32.22
CA ALA A 590 -12.88 28.00 -32.92
C ALA A 590 -11.96 27.28 -31.93
N MET A 591 -11.33 28.03 -31.02
CA MET A 591 -10.50 27.46 -29.95
C MET A 591 -11.32 26.54 -29.03
N GLN A 592 -12.52 26.97 -28.63
CA GLN A 592 -13.44 26.15 -27.84
C GLN A 592 -13.99 24.93 -28.59
N SER A 593 -13.77 24.84 -29.90
CA SER A 593 -14.18 23.72 -30.75
C SER A 593 -13.00 22.83 -31.17
N ASP A 594 -11.76 23.20 -30.88
CA ASP A 594 -10.57 22.42 -31.24
C ASP A 594 -10.45 21.19 -30.31
N ASN A 595 -10.41 19.99 -30.89
CA ASN A 595 -10.31 18.73 -30.14
C ASN A 595 -9.12 18.67 -29.18
N ARG A 596 -8.04 19.40 -29.44
CA ARG A 596 -6.85 19.46 -28.56
C ARG A 596 -7.10 20.28 -27.30
N MET A 597 -8.04 21.22 -27.30
CA MET A 597 -8.22 22.19 -26.20
C MET A 597 -9.68 22.43 -25.75
N ARG A 598 -10.68 21.77 -26.36
CA ARG A 598 -12.10 21.92 -25.98
C ARG A 598 -12.48 21.21 -24.67
N GLU A 599 -13.65 21.57 -24.13
CA GLU A 599 -14.31 20.86 -23.03
C GLU A 599 -14.70 19.44 -23.46
N VAL A 600 -14.53 18.48 -22.55
CA VAL A 600 -14.97 17.08 -22.72
C VAL A 600 -16.03 16.79 -21.68
N LEU A 601 -17.18 16.29 -22.10
CA LEU A 601 -18.30 15.96 -21.20
C LEU A 601 -18.31 14.47 -20.84
N GLU A 602 -18.81 14.14 -19.66
CA GLU A 602 -18.90 12.75 -19.18
C GLU A 602 -19.69 11.88 -20.16
N GLN A 603 -20.78 12.39 -20.71
CA GLN A 603 -21.62 11.68 -21.68
C GLN A 603 -20.97 11.46 -23.05
N GLU A 604 -19.90 12.21 -23.37
CA GLU A 604 -19.13 12.00 -24.61
C GLU A 604 -18.37 10.67 -24.54
N VAL A 605 -17.75 10.39 -23.39
CA VAL A 605 -16.93 9.19 -23.18
C VAL A 605 -17.74 8.04 -22.57
N PHE A 606 -18.67 8.34 -21.67
CA PHE A 606 -19.48 7.39 -20.90
C PHE A 606 -20.99 7.68 -21.07
N PRO A 607 -21.58 7.39 -22.25
CA PRO A 607 -22.95 7.79 -22.57
C PRO A 607 -24.03 7.16 -21.70
N ASN A 608 -23.75 6.01 -21.09
CA ASN A 608 -24.68 5.29 -20.22
C ASN A 608 -24.62 5.73 -18.75
N ARG A 609 -23.64 6.59 -18.39
CA ARG A 609 -23.44 7.03 -17.01
C ARG A 609 -24.44 8.12 -16.63
N GLN A 610 -25.10 7.94 -15.49
CA GLN A 610 -26.00 8.95 -14.93
C GLN A 610 -25.29 9.72 -13.81
N LEU A 611 -25.18 11.04 -13.94
CA LEU A 611 -24.59 11.89 -12.92
C LEU A 611 -25.64 12.32 -11.88
N PRO A 612 -25.28 12.44 -10.58
CA PRO A 612 -26.16 13.06 -9.60
C PRO A 612 -26.48 14.50 -9.97
N THR A 613 -27.65 14.98 -9.56
CA THR A 613 -28.02 16.38 -9.77
C THR A 613 -27.08 17.30 -9.00
N GLY A 614 -26.52 18.31 -9.69
CA GLY A 614 -25.56 19.26 -9.12
C GLY A 614 -24.10 18.87 -9.30
N THR A 615 -23.80 17.68 -9.84
CA THR A 615 -22.44 17.30 -10.23
C THR A 615 -22.09 17.94 -11.58
N PRO A 616 -20.90 18.56 -11.73
CA PRO A 616 -20.42 19.05 -13.02
C PRO A 616 -20.38 17.93 -14.05
N ALA A 617 -20.85 18.20 -15.27
CA ALA A 617 -20.88 17.22 -16.35
C ALA A 617 -19.57 17.11 -17.13
N ASN A 618 -18.59 17.97 -16.87
CA ASN A 618 -17.30 17.96 -17.56
C ASN A 618 -16.32 16.97 -16.91
N ILE A 619 -15.51 16.33 -17.75
CA ILE A 619 -14.38 15.51 -17.31
C ILE A 619 -13.18 16.44 -17.12
N PRO A 620 -12.49 16.43 -15.96
CA PRO A 620 -11.19 17.07 -15.81
C PRO A 620 -10.14 16.22 -16.54
N VAL A 621 -9.91 16.52 -17.81
CA VAL A 621 -8.97 15.80 -18.66
C VAL A 621 -7.55 16.19 -18.28
N LEU A 622 -6.70 15.20 -17.99
CA LEU A 622 -5.25 15.44 -17.86
C LEU A 622 -4.67 15.49 -19.28
N ASP A 623 -4.18 16.64 -19.68
CA ASP A 623 -3.57 16.87 -20.99
C ASP A 623 -2.04 16.85 -20.85
N LEU A 624 -1.36 16.07 -21.69
CA LEU A 624 0.11 16.08 -21.85
C LEU A 624 0.46 16.65 -23.23
N ALA A 625 0.90 17.90 -23.27
CA ALA A 625 1.34 18.57 -24.49
C ALA A 625 2.87 18.48 -24.62
N TYR A 626 3.34 17.69 -25.58
CA TYR A 626 4.77 17.42 -25.80
C TYR A 626 5.26 18.09 -27.09
N TYR A 627 6.36 18.84 -26.98
CA TYR A 627 6.99 19.58 -28.06
C TYR A 627 8.44 19.08 -28.24
N PRO A 628 8.67 18.02 -29.06
CA PRO A 628 9.94 17.30 -29.07
C PRO A 628 11.13 18.11 -29.62
N SER A 629 10.87 19.17 -30.39
CA SER A 629 11.90 20.09 -30.90
C SER A 629 12.19 21.27 -29.97
N GLU A 630 11.37 21.51 -28.96
CA GLU A 630 11.56 22.64 -28.06
C GLU A 630 12.34 22.22 -26.81
N ARG A 631 13.23 23.09 -26.32
CA ARG A 631 14.04 22.84 -25.13
C ARG A 631 13.16 22.84 -23.88
N GLY A 632 13.28 21.81 -23.05
CA GLY A 632 12.63 21.72 -21.75
C GLY A 632 13.45 22.38 -20.63
N PRO A 633 12.91 22.40 -19.40
CA PRO A 633 13.61 22.94 -18.22
C PRO A 633 14.88 22.15 -17.89
N TYR A 634 15.89 22.85 -17.38
CA TYR A 634 17.21 22.35 -16.98
C TYR A 634 17.92 21.54 -18.09
N ASN A 635 17.81 22.00 -19.34
CA ASN A 635 18.50 21.41 -20.49
C ASN A 635 19.57 22.37 -21.01
N TYR A 636 20.82 22.17 -20.62
CA TYR A 636 21.96 23.00 -21.04
C TYR A 636 22.71 22.42 -22.24
N ASN A 637 22.00 21.82 -23.21
CA ASN A 637 22.62 21.28 -24.42
C ASN A 637 23.26 22.42 -25.25
N PRO A 638 24.59 22.43 -25.46
CA PRO A 638 25.24 23.51 -26.21
C PRO A 638 24.96 23.43 -27.72
N ASN A 639 24.40 22.33 -28.22
CA ASN A 639 24.13 22.09 -29.64
C ASN A 639 22.66 22.36 -29.98
N LEU A 640 22.28 23.65 -29.98
CA LEU A 640 20.96 24.11 -30.42
C LEU A 640 21.00 24.69 -31.84
N ASP A 641 19.88 24.64 -32.54
CA ASP A 641 19.70 25.40 -33.77
C ASP A 641 19.64 26.91 -33.49
N SER A 642 19.84 27.75 -34.51
CA SER A 642 19.94 29.22 -34.35
C SER A 642 18.65 29.86 -33.81
N ASP A 643 17.51 29.17 -33.90
CA ASP A 643 16.23 29.57 -33.32
C ASP A 643 16.02 29.07 -31.87
N GLY A 644 17.02 28.40 -31.29
CA GLY A 644 16.99 27.87 -29.94
C GLY A 644 16.33 26.49 -29.81
N THR A 645 15.99 25.83 -30.92
CA THR A 645 15.36 24.49 -30.92
C THR A 645 16.39 23.35 -30.86
N LEU A 646 15.92 22.16 -30.50
CA LEU A 646 16.69 20.92 -30.45
C LEU A 646 16.73 20.26 -31.84
N PRO A 647 17.91 19.95 -32.40
CA PRO A 647 18.07 19.58 -33.81
C PRO A 647 17.56 18.17 -34.17
N ILE A 648 17.42 17.26 -33.20
CA ILE A 648 16.99 15.87 -33.43
C ILE A 648 15.82 15.51 -32.49
N PRO A 649 14.58 15.90 -32.84
CA PRO A 649 13.40 15.72 -31.98
C PRO A 649 13.17 14.27 -31.51
N GLN A 650 13.51 13.29 -32.34
CA GLN A 650 13.27 11.86 -32.06
C GLN A 650 14.15 11.32 -30.93
N ASN A 651 15.31 11.94 -30.69
CA ASN A 651 16.19 11.53 -29.60
C ASN A 651 15.75 12.13 -28.26
N ASN A 652 14.91 13.15 -28.28
CA ASN A 652 14.50 13.87 -27.09
C ASN A 652 13.39 13.14 -26.35
N TRP A 653 13.30 13.42 -25.07
CA TRP A 653 12.28 12.88 -24.19
C TRP A 653 11.80 13.96 -23.23
N ALA A 654 10.63 13.74 -22.64
CA ALA A 654 10.20 14.50 -21.46
C ALA A 654 9.23 13.66 -20.66
N GLY A 655 9.24 13.84 -19.33
CA GLY A 655 8.41 13.03 -18.46
C GLY A 655 8.01 13.73 -17.18
N ILE A 656 7.02 13.14 -16.54
CA ILE A 656 6.46 13.54 -15.25
C ILE A 656 6.46 12.34 -14.30
N THR A 657 6.72 12.60 -13.03
CA THR A 657 6.73 11.58 -11.97
C THR A 657 5.74 11.96 -10.88
N ARG A 658 5.06 10.97 -10.33
CA ARG A 658 4.10 11.13 -9.23
C ARG A 658 4.27 10.02 -8.20
N ARG A 659 4.16 10.37 -6.92
CA ARG A 659 4.08 9.40 -5.83
C ARG A 659 2.76 8.63 -5.85
N ILE A 660 2.82 7.35 -5.47
CA ILE A 660 1.67 6.47 -5.34
C ILE A 660 1.44 6.20 -3.85
N ASN A 661 0.23 6.50 -3.38
CA ASN A 661 -0.11 6.32 -1.96
C ASN A 661 -0.30 4.84 -1.60
N THR A 662 -0.77 4.02 -2.54
CA THR A 662 -1.00 2.58 -2.35
C THR A 662 0.14 1.79 -2.99
N THR A 663 1.23 1.59 -2.25
CA THR A 663 2.48 1.06 -2.80
C THR A 663 2.52 -0.47 -2.94
N ASP A 664 1.73 -1.19 -2.13
CA ASP A 664 1.63 -2.65 -2.20
C ASP A 664 0.48 -3.06 -3.14
N PHE A 665 0.82 -3.20 -4.43
CA PHE A 665 -0.10 -3.62 -5.47
C PHE A 665 -0.48 -5.10 -5.34
N GLU A 666 0.38 -5.94 -4.75
CA GLU A 666 0.03 -7.34 -4.52
C GLU A 666 -1.08 -7.48 -3.46
N ALA A 667 -0.95 -6.75 -2.35
CA ALA A 667 -1.95 -6.71 -1.31
C ALA A 667 -3.25 -6.06 -1.82
N SER A 668 -3.11 -4.96 -2.56
CA SER A 668 -4.23 -4.20 -3.11
C SER A 668 -4.85 -4.79 -4.36
N ASN A 669 -4.26 -5.87 -4.89
CA ASN A 669 -4.61 -6.53 -6.15
C ASN A 669 -4.80 -5.57 -7.34
N ILE A 670 -3.87 -4.64 -7.51
CA ILE A 670 -3.82 -3.81 -8.71
C ILE A 670 -3.32 -4.68 -9.86
N GLU A 671 -4.10 -4.77 -10.94
CA GLU A 671 -3.81 -5.66 -12.07
C GLU A 671 -3.51 -4.90 -13.36
N VAL A 672 -4.10 -3.71 -13.52
CA VAL A 672 -4.09 -2.98 -14.80
C VAL A 672 -3.91 -1.47 -14.58
N ILE A 673 -3.08 -0.83 -15.40
CA ILE A 673 -3.15 0.60 -15.65
C ILE A 673 -4.18 0.82 -16.76
N GLN A 674 -5.27 1.53 -16.46
CA GLN A 674 -6.31 1.86 -17.42
C GLN A 674 -6.28 3.34 -17.75
N PHE A 675 -6.43 3.66 -19.04
CA PHE A 675 -6.70 5.03 -19.45
C PHE A 675 -7.55 5.12 -20.71
N TRP A 676 -8.28 6.23 -20.81
CA TRP A 676 -9.04 6.61 -21.99
C TRP A 676 -8.38 7.82 -22.63
N MET A 677 -7.86 7.64 -23.85
CA MET A 677 -7.10 8.66 -24.56
C MET A 677 -7.80 9.09 -25.85
N MET A 678 -7.90 10.39 -26.08
CA MET A 678 -8.38 10.93 -27.36
C MET A 678 -7.38 10.60 -28.48
N ASP A 679 -7.90 10.30 -29.67
CA ASP A 679 -7.07 10.11 -30.87
C ASP A 679 -6.19 11.33 -31.14
N PRO A 680 -4.85 11.19 -31.13
CA PRO A 680 -3.96 12.33 -31.27
C PRO A 680 -3.53 12.60 -32.71
N PHE A 681 -4.10 11.92 -33.72
CA PHE A 681 -3.59 11.96 -35.10
C PHE A 681 -4.49 12.66 -36.12
N ASP A 682 -3.84 13.26 -37.12
CA ASP A 682 -4.47 13.86 -38.30
C ASP A 682 -5.20 12.78 -39.15
N PRO A 683 -6.42 13.02 -39.65
CA PRO A 683 -7.15 12.08 -40.52
C PRO A 683 -6.46 11.70 -41.84
N ALA A 684 -5.38 12.39 -42.23
CA ALA A 684 -4.54 12.06 -43.37
C ALA A 684 -3.77 10.74 -43.19
N VAL A 685 -3.64 10.23 -41.95
CA VAL A 685 -3.03 8.93 -41.66
C VAL A 685 -4.07 7.89 -41.27
N SER A 686 -3.70 6.61 -41.41
CA SER A 686 -4.57 5.48 -41.11
C SER A 686 -3.81 4.40 -40.36
N ASN A 687 -4.54 3.61 -39.57
CA ASN A 687 -3.97 2.46 -38.90
C ASN A 687 -3.65 1.31 -39.88
N SER A 688 -3.03 0.25 -39.39
CA SER A 688 -2.65 -0.92 -40.21
C SER A 688 -3.84 -1.66 -40.85
N GLN A 689 -5.07 -1.40 -40.38
CA GLN A 689 -6.32 -1.92 -40.98
C GLN A 689 -6.96 -0.94 -41.97
N GLY A 690 -6.31 0.18 -42.29
CA GLY A 690 -6.81 1.18 -43.23
C GLY A 690 -7.93 2.06 -42.68
N GLN A 691 -8.10 2.11 -41.35
CA GLN A 691 -9.06 3.01 -40.70
C GLN A 691 -8.38 4.36 -40.47
N PRO A 692 -8.95 5.48 -40.95
CA PRO A 692 -8.36 6.79 -40.76
C PRO A 692 -8.41 7.21 -39.30
N ALA A 693 -7.43 8.00 -38.89
CA ALA A 693 -7.53 8.75 -37.64
C ALA A 693 -8.68 9.78 -37.71
N SER A 694 -9.07 10.31 -36.57
CA SER A 694 -10.32 11.06 -36.41
C SER A 694 -10.14 12.50 -35.95
N ASN A 695 -8.96 12.90 -35.51
CA ASN A 695 -8.75 14.21 -34.92
C ASN A 695 -8.36 15.25 -35.97
N VAL A 696 -9.38 15.88 -36.55
CA VAL A 696 -9.25 16.93 -37.60
C VAL A 696 -8.44 18.17 -37.19
N ASP A 697 -8.18 18.35 -35.90
CA ASP A 697 -7.43 19.51 -35.38
C ASP A 697 -5.98 19.14 -35.01
N SER A 698 -5.58 17.87 -35.15
CA SER A 698 -4.19 17.46 -34.93
C SER A 698 -3.36 17.58 -36.21
N ASP A 699 -2.11 18.04 -36.05
CA ASP A 699 -1.10 18.09 -37.12
C ASP A 699 -0.14 16.87 -37.09
N ASN A 700 -0.34 15.94 -36.14
CA ASN A 700 0.56 14.81 -35.93
C ASN A 700 0.24 13.66 -36.89
N THR A 701 1.25 13.26 -37.68
CA THR A 701 1.18 12.20 -38.69
C THR A 701 2.18 11.08 -38.46
N THR A 702 3.17 11.27 -37.59
CA THR A 702 4.26 10.30 -37.38
C THR A 702 4.06 9.43 -36.15
N GLY A 703 3.52 9.99 -35.07
CA GLY A 703 3.50 9.36 -33.76
C GLY A 703 4.87 9.25 -33.07
N GLY A 704 4.87 8.52 -31.96
CA GLY A 704 6.02 8.23 -31.10
C GLY A 704 5.66 7.16 -30.07
N GLU A 705 6.32 7.18 -28.91
CA GLU A 705 6.12 6.20 -27.84
C GLU A 705 5.75 6.91 -26.52
N LEU A 706 4.88 6.28 -25.74
CA LEU A 706 4.58 6.64 -24.35
C LEU A 706 5.10 5.50 -23.47
N TYR A 707 5.94 5.84 -22.50
CA TYR A 707 6.45 4.90 -21.51
C TYR A 707 5.82 5.19 -20.15
N ILE A 708 5.56 4.12 -19.41
CA ILE A 708 5.13 4.17 -18.02
C ILE A 708 6.11 3.33 -17.21
N ASP A 709 6.73 3.93 -16.21
CA ASP A 709 7.56 3.22 -15.24
C ASP A 709 6.79 3.12 -13.92
N LEU A 710 6.78 1.93 -13.33
CA LEU A 710 6.23 1.66 -12.00
C LEU A 710 7.30 1.07 -11.09
N GLY A 711 7.62 1.76 -9.99
CA GLY A 711 8.56 1.22 -9.01
C GLY A 711 9.15 2.29 -8.10
N ASN A 712 10.43 2.14 -7.81
CA ASN A 712 11.26 3.18 -7.21
C ASN A 712 11.88 4.00 -8.35
N ILE A 713 11.62 5.29 -8.37
CA ILE A 713 12.09 6.22 -9.40
C ILE A 713 12.87 7.31 -8.67
N SER A 714 13.95 7.79 -9.29
CA SER A 714 14.79 8.80 -8.68
C SER A 714 14.01 10.10 -8.52
N GLU A 715 14.08 10.70 -7.34
CA GLU A 715 13.54 12.03 -7.05
C GLU A 715 14.60 13.12 -7.31
N ASP A 716 15.87 12.73 -7.45
CA ASP A 716 16.98 13.59 -7.90
C ASP A 716 16.80 13.94 -9.38
N VAL A 717 16.15 15.08 -9.64
CA VAL A 717 15.81 15.59 -10.98
C VAL A 717 17.03 16.27 -11.59
N LEU A 718 17.74 17.05 -10.79
CA LEU A 718 19.02 17.69 -11.11
C LEU A 718 20.18 16.86 -10.55
N ARG A 719 20.48 15.77 -11.25
CA ARG A 719 21.33 14.70 -10.74
C ARG A 719 22.70 15.15 -10.24
N ASP A 720 22.80 15.44 -8.95
CA ASP A 720 24.03 15.82 -8.24
C ASP A 720 24.12 15.23 -6.83
N SER A 721 23.17 14.36 -6.46
CA SER A 721 23.07 13.74 -5.13
C SER A 721 22.89 14.74 -3.98
N ARG A 722 22.44 15.96 -4.27
CA ARG A 722 22.00 16.98 -3.30
C ARG A 722 20.50 17.14 -3.44
N LYS A 723 19.83 17.34 -2.31
CA LYS A 723 18.41 17.61 -2.32
C LYS A 723 18.19 19.11 -2.55
N ALA A 724 17.64 19.49 -3.70
CA ALA A 724 17.16 20.85 -3.90
C ALA A 724 15.87 21.09 -3.11
N PHE A 725 15.79 22.22 -2.40
CA PHE A 725 14.58 22.71 -1.75
C PHE A 725 14.65 24.21 -1.54
N GLU A 726 13.70 24.94 -2.12
CA GLU A 726 13.72 26.40 -2.19
C GLU A 726 13.70 27.09 -0.81
N ASN A 727 12.96 26.55 0.15
CA ASN A 727 12.86 27.15 1.48
C ASN A 727 14.15 27.03 2.33
N GLY A 728 15.15 26.30 1.85
CA GLY A 728 16.49 26.27 2.43
C GLY A 728 17.41 27.39 1.94
N LEU A 729 17.02 28.10 0.86
CA LEU A 729 17.79 29.20 0.30
C LEU A 729 17.68 30.46 1.19
N PRO A 730 18.65 31.40 1.11
CA PRO A 730 18.61 32.65 1.86
C PRO A 730 17.33 33.44 1.56
N LYS A 731 16.60 33.85 2.60
CA LYS A 731 15.33 34.59 2.45
C LYS A 731 15.52 36.04 1.99
N ASN A 732 16.74 36.55 2.08
CA ASN A 732 17.17 37.86 1.59
C ASN A 732 18.71 37.91 1.54
N LEU A 733 19.26 39.00 0.99
CA LEU A 733 20.71 39.22 0.83
C LEU A 733 21.50 39.35 2.15
N ASP A 734 20.84 39.46 3.30
CA ASP A 734 21.48 39.58 4.60
C ASP A 734 21.41 38.26 5.42
N ASP A 735 20.77 37.21 4.90
CA ASP A 735 20.53 35.94 5.61
C ASP A 735 21.71 34.98 5.59
N GLN A 736 22.81 35.38 6.22
CA GLN A 736 24.06 34.62 6.34
C GLN A 736 23.92 33.30 7.13
N ALA A 737 22.77 33.05 7.75
CA ALA A 737 22.51 31.81 8.48
C ALA A 737 22.07 30.65 7.56
N ALA A 738 21.52 30.98 6.38
CA ALA A 738 21.20 30.02 5.34
C ALA A 738 22.45 29.78 4.48
N THR A 739 23.13 28.67 4.72
CA THR A 739 24.35 28.30 3.98
C THR A 739 24.02 27.47 2.75
N THR A 740 24.65 27.78 1.62
CA THR A 740 24.49 27.07 0.35
C THR A 740 25.83 26.49 -0.13
N ASP A 741 25.77 25.59 -1.11
CA ASP A 741 26.91 25.00 -1.81
C ASP A 741 26.65 25.03 -3.33
N GLU A 742 27.70 24.89 -4.12
CA GLU A 742 27.62 24.90 -5.59
C GLU A 742 27.66 23.48 -6.16
N THR A 743 26.83 23.22 -7.15
CA THR A 743 26.86 22.01 -7.99
C THR A 743 26.88 22.43 -9.46
N VAL A 744 27.09 21.49 -10.40
CA VAL A 744 27.08 21.90 -11.82
C VAL A 744 25.73 22.48 -12.26
N TRP A 745 24.66 22.21 -11.51
CA TRP A 745 23.30 22.66 -11.76
C TRP A 745 22.95 24.00 -11.13
N GLY A 746 23.78 24.55 -10.24
CA GLY A 746 23.48 25.80 -9.57
C GLY A 746 23.83 25.78 -8.09
N VAL A 747 22.92 26.27 -7.26
CA VAL A 747 23.12 26.54 -5.84
C VAL A 747 22.11 25.76 -5.00
N VAL A 748 22.60 24.93 -4.10
CA VAL A 748 21.75 24.08 -3.25
C VAL A 748 21.94 24.41 -1.76
N PRO A 749 20.89 24.33 -0.93
CA PRO A 749 21.05 24.47 0.52
C PRO A 749 21.93 23.37 1.12
N THR A 750 22.73 23.73 2.13
CA THR A 750 23.53 22.77 2.92
C THR A 750 22.89 22.41 4.26
N THR A 751 21.83 23.13 4.62
CA THR A 751 21.06 22.87 5.83
C THR A 751 20.10 21.71 5.60
N GLN A 752 19.59 21.12 6.67
CA GLN A 752 18.52 20.12 6.54
C GLN A 752 17.17 20.83 6.47
N SER A 753 16.31 20.38 5.57
CA SER A 753 14.91 20.80 5.56
C SER A 753 14.22 20.32 6.85
N VAL A 754 13.53 21.23 7.53
CA VAL A 754 12.81 20.96 8.80
C VAL A 754 11.30 20.98 8.58
N VAL A 755 10.82 21.94 7.80
CA VAL A 755 9.42 22.11 7.41
C VAL A 755 9.42 22.54 5.96
N ASN A 756 8.64 21.87 5.11
CA ASN A 756 8.48 22.28 3.71
C ASN A 756 7.45 23.43 3.61
N ALA A 757 7.87 24.64 3.95
CA ALA A 757 7.06 25.86 3.82
C ALA A 757 7.98 27.07 3.68
N PHE A 758 7.54 28.06 2.91
CA PHE A 758 8.18 29.37 2.89
C PHE A 758 8.01 30.09 4.23
N ALA A 759 8.94 30.98 4.55
CA ALA A 759 8.85 31.79 5.76
C ALA A 759 7.67 32.77 5.64
N ILE A 760 6.72 32.72 6.57
CA ILE A 760 5.67 33.74 6.67
C ILE A 760 6.28 34.97 7.34
N THR A 761 6.98 35.80 6.57
CA THR A 761 7.51 37.07 7.04
C THR A 761 6.81 38.24 6.35
N ASP A 762 6.62 39.35 7.08
CA ASP A 762 5.93 40.56 6.62
C ASP A 762 6.66 41.30 5.45
N ASP A 763 7.76 40.75 4.93
CA ASP A 763 8.68 41.37 3.97
C ASP A 763 8.75 40.67 2.60
N ASN A 764 7.87 39.70 2.33
CA ASN A 764 7.74 39.03 1.03
C ASN A 764 9.08 38.42 0.54
N SER A 765 9.70 37.67 1.44
CA SER A 765 10.99 37.00 1.28
C SER A 765 10.96 35.83 0.29
N ASN A 766 9.78 35.30 -0.02
CA ASN A 766 9.57 34.20 -0.98
C ASN A 766 10.26 34.46 -2.33
N ARG A 767 10.30 35.71 -2.80
CA ARG A 767 10.93 36.07 -4.09
C ARG A 767 12.42 35.69 -4.22
N PHE A 768 13.12 35.51 -3.10
CA PHE A 768 14.54 35.10 -3.08
C PHE A 768 14.70 33.58 -3.00
N GLN A 769 13.62 32.87 -2.69
CA GLN A 769 13.59 31.43 -2.47
C GLN A 769 12.88 30.69 -3.61
N ASP A 770 11.80 31.25 -4.16
CA ASP A 770 11.00 30.74 -5.29
C ASP A 770 11.73 30.98 -6.62
N VAL A 771 12.86 30.27 -6.79
CA VAL A 771 13.84 30.44 -7.87
C VAL A 771 14.17 29.10 -8.55
N GLY A 772 13.30 28.11 -8.45
CA GLY A 772 13.48 26.83 -9.11
C GLY A 772 14.43 25.87 -8.39
N MET A 773 14.72 24.73 -9.05
CA MET A 773 15.58 23.67 -8.51
C MET A 773 17.08 23.99 -8.62
N ASP A 774 17.48 24.87 -9.53
CA ASP A 774 18.86 25.37 -9.67
C ASP A 774 19.22 26.41 -8.61
N GLY A 775 18.24 26.97 -7.91
CA GLY A 775 18.46 27.87 -6.76
C GLY A 775 19.02 29.24 -7.15
N LEU A 776 18.85 29.64 -8.40
CA LEU A 776 19.41 30.86 -8.99
C LEU A 776 18.28 31.63 -9.67
N SER A 777 18.10 32.91 -9.34
CA SER A 777 17.12 33.73 -10.05
C SER A 777 17.68 34.30 -11.35
N ASP A 778 16.79 34.44 -12.33
CA ASP A 778 17.00 35.18 -13.57
C ASP A 778 17.35 36.66 -13.36
N GLN A 779 16.68 37.31 -12.40
CA GLN A 779 16.72 38.77 -12.23
C GLN A 779 17.53 39.19 -11.01
N GLN A 780 17.35 38.47 -9.90
CA GLN A 780 17.81 38.90 -8.59
C GLN A 780 19.11 38.18 -8.23
N PRO A 781 20.21 38.90 -7.91
CA PRO A 781 21.40 38.23 -7.43
C PRO A 781 21.15 37.56 -6.08
N ASP A 782 21.80 36.43 -5.85
CA ASP A 782 21.86 35.79 -4.54
C ASP A 782 22.82 36.53 -3.59
N ILE A 783 23.03 35.98 -2.38
CA ILE A 783 23.88 36.58 -1.35
C ILE A 783 25.35 36.73 -1.77
N GLU A 784 25.82 35.93 -2.73
CA GLU A 784 27.19 35.98 -3.28
C GLU A 784 27.27 36.82 -4.56
N GLY A 785 26.15 37.36 -5.04
CA GLY A 785 26.07 38.17 -6.26
C GLY A 785 25.92 37.36 -7.54
N ARG A 786 25.60 36.06 -7.44
CA ARG A 786 25.36 35.16 -8.58
C ARG A 786 23.95 35.37 -9.13
N THR A 787 23.83 35.27 -10.44
CA THR A 787 22.56 35.24 -11.19
C THR A 787 22.62 34.06 -12.14
N GLU A 788 21.48 33.56 -12.60
CA GLU A 788 21.41 32.39 -13.46
C GLU A 788 22.27 32.57 -14.74
N GLN A 789 22.11 33.72 -15.42
CA GLN A 789 22.92 34.12 -16.57
C GLN A 789 24.43 34.16 -16.28
N GLY A 790 24.82 34.63 -15.09
CA GLY A 790 26.21 34.71 -14.69
C GLY A 790 26.82 33.33 -14.41
N TYR A 791 26.05 32.45 -13.77
CA TYR A 791 26.45 31.10 -13.42
C TYR A 791 26.65 30.24 -14.67
N PHE A 792 25.69 30.29 -15.60
CA PHE A 792 25.73 29.52 -16.85
C PHE A 792 26.40 30.26 -18.02
N ALA A 793 27.25 31.25 -17.74
CA ALA A 793 27.90 32.05 -18.77
C ALA A 793 28.73 31.20 -19.75
N ASP A 794 29.40 30.14 -19.26
CA ASP A 794 30.19 29.23 -20.11
C ASP A 794 29.30 28.44 -21.09
N TYR A 795 28.14 27.96 -20.64
CA TYR A 795 27.13 27.35 -21.50
C TYR A 795 26.63 28.36 -22.56
N LEU A 796 26.21 29.55 -22.12
CA LEU A 796 25.70 30.61 -23.00
C LEU A 796 26.73 31.09 -24.03
N ASN A 797 28.02 31.08 -23.68
CA ASN A 797 29.11 31.45 -24.59
C ASN A 797 29.37 30.38 -25.67
N ASN A 798 28.96 29.13 -25.43
CA ASN A 798 29.10 28.02 -26.37
C ASN A 798 27.90 27.87 -27.33
N LEU A 799 26.80 28.60 -27.10
CA LEU A 799 25.64 28.62 -27.98
C LEU A 799 25.88 29.42 -29.27
N ASP A 800 25.17 29.05 -30.34
CA ASP A 800 25.02 29.91 -31.52
C ASP A 800 24.46 31.30 -31.11
N PRO A 801 24.89 32.42 -31.73
CA PRO A 801 24.41 33.75 -31.35
C PRO A 801 22.88 33.91 -31.40
N GLY A 802 22.19 33.21 -32.30
CA GLY A 802 20.72 33.21 -32.35
C GLY A 802 20.12 32.47 -31.17
N ALA A 803 20.60 31.24 -30.89
CA ALA A 803 20.17 30.44 -29.75
C ALA A 803 20.44 31.14 -28.41
N ARG A 804 21.59 31.80 -28.28
CA ARG A 804 21.92 32.63 -27.11
C ARG A 804 20.93 33.76 -26.93
N ALA A 805 20.49 34.43 -27.99
CA ALA A 805 19.53 35.52 -27.88
C ALA A 805 18.16 35.05 -27.35
N VAL A 806 17.81 33.77 -27.57
CA VAL A 806 16.58 33.15 -27.05
C VAL A 806 16.74 32.77 -25.57
N TRP A 807 17.85 32.15 -25.20
CA TRP A 807 18.02 31.51 -23.88
C TRP A 807 18.86 32.30 -22.88
N GLN A 808 19.38 33.47 -23.25
CA GLN A 808 20.23 34.27 -22.36
C GLN A 808 19.46 34.88 -21.17
N SER A 809 18.15 35.06 -21.29
CA SER A 809 17.31 35.62 -20.22
C SER A 809 16.70 34.59 -19.30
N ASP A 810 16.81 33.31 -19.64
CA ASP A 810 16.30 32.16 -18.89
C ASP A 810 17.12 30.91 -19.30
N PRO A 811 18.40 30.82 -18.89
CA PRO A 811 19.25 29.69 -19.27
C PRO A 811 18.73 28.35 -18.72
N SER A 812 18.03 28.30 -17.59
CA SER A 812 17.44 27.10 -17.00
C SER A 812 16.15 26.68 -17.70
N GLY A 813 15.39 27.60 -18.28
CA GLY A 813 14.14 27.33 -19.00
C GLY A 813 12.99 26.91 -18.09
N ASP A 814 13.01 27.35 -16.83
CA ASP A 814 12.12 26.91 -15.75
C ASP A 814 11.17 28.00 -15.23
N ASN A 815 11.12 29.16 -15.87
CA ASN A 815 10.15 30.21 -15.55
C ASN A 815 8.69 29.73 -15.55
N TYR A 816 7.94 30.09 -14.50
CA TYR A 816 6.51 29.90 -14.40
C TYR A 816 5.72 31.04 -15.06
N HIS A 817 4.58 30.69 -15.66
CA HIS A 817 3.58 31.69 -16.04
C HIS A 817 2.14 31.21 -15.84
N PHE A 818 1.30 32.06 -15.24
CA PHE A 818 -0.11 31.76 -15.05
C PHE A 818 -0.89 31.88 -16.36
N PHE A 819 -1.75 30.90 -16.65
CA PHE A 819 -2.47 30.79 -17.93
C PHE A 819 -3.45 31.93 -18.25
N ARG A 820 -3.80 32.77 -17.27
CA ARG A 820 -4.71 33.94 -17.43
C ARG A 820 -3.98 35.28 -17.54
N GLY A 821 -2.66 35.33 -17.62
CA GLY A 821 -1.90 36.58 -17.65
C GLY A 821 -2.41 37.58 -18.69
N SER A 822 -2.46 38.86 -18.31
CA SER A 822 -2.96 39.95 -19.16
C SER A 822 -2.04 40.26 -20.35
N ASP A 823 -0.77 39.90 -20.25
CA ASP A 823 0.20 39.93 -21.33
C ASP A 823 -0.08 38.83 -22.39
N TYR A 824 -0.51 37.63 -21.97
CA TYR A 824 -0.95 36.56 -22.87
C TYR A 824 -2.23 36.95 -23.63
N ASP A 825 -3.12 37.72 -22.98
CA ASP A 825 -4.28 38.33 -23.64
C ASP A 825 -3.84 39.33 -24.72
N ALA A 826 -2.87 40.20 -24.41
CA ALA A 826 -2.34 41.17 -25.36
C ALA A 826 -1.64 40.52 -26.56
N GLN A 827 -0.98 39.37 -26.35
CA GLN A 827 -0.34 38.55 -27.38
C GLN A 827 -1.35 37.71 -28.18
N ASN A 828 -2.62 37.63 -27.75
CA ASN A 828 -3.68 36.80 -28.34
C ASN A 828 -3.33 35.29 -28.34
N LEU A 829 -2.67 34.79 -27.30
CA LEU A 829 -2.31 33.37 -27.19
C LEU A 829 -3.54 32.47 -27.06
N ASP A 830 -3.49 31.30 -27.72
CA ASP A 830 -4.50 30.27 -27.58
C ASP A 830 -4.40 29.52 -26.22
N ILE A 831 -5.28 28.56 -26.00
CA ILE A 831 -5.33 27.83 -24.72
C ILE A 831 -4.08 26.96 -24.52
N LEU A 832 -3.56 26.33 -25.58
CA LEU A 832 -2.41 25.42 -25.47
C LEU A 832 -1.14 26.18 -25.11
N GLU A 833 -0.89 27.32 -25.77
CA GLU A 833 0.27 28.17 -25.49
C GLU A 833 0.22 28.78 -24.10
N ARG A 834 -0.97 29.14 -23.59
CA ARG A 834 -1.14 29.66 -22.22
C ARG A 834 -0.71 28.69 -21.13
N TYR A 835 -0.83 27.37 -21.36
CA TYR A 835 -0.43 26.36 -20.39
C TYR A 835 1.03 25.92 -20.55
N LYS A 836 1.74 26.37 -21.60
CA LYS A 836 3.07 25.88 -21.94
C LYS A 836 4.13 26.15 -20.86
N LEU A 837 4.02 27.26 -20.12
CA LEU A 837 4.91 27.62 -19.01
C LEU A 837 4.28 27.41 -17.62
N PHE A 838 3.08 26.83 -17.54
CA PHE A 838 2.35 26.67 -16.28
C PHE A 838 3.03 25.69 -15.30
N ASN A 839 3.94 24.85 -15.79
CA ASN A 839 4.69 23.90 -14.98
C ASN A 839 6.11 24.37 -14.59
N GLY A 840 6.46 25.63 -14.89
CA GLY A 840 7.72 26.22 -14.44
C GLY A 840 7.83 26.25 -12.91
N LEU A 841 9.07 26.31 -12.42
CA LEU A 841 9.41 26.25 -11.00
C LEU A 841 9.78 27.64 -10.45
N GLU A 842 10.59 28.45 -11.15
CA GLU A 842 10.84 29.84 -10.72
C GLU A 842 9.55 30.68 -10.81
N GLY A 843 9.12 31.23 -9.67
CA GLY A 843 7.96 32.12 -9.56
C GLY A 843 6.61 31.41 -9.45
N ASN A 844 6.58 30.09 -9.24
CA ASN A 844 5.33 29.31 -9.19
C ASN A 844 4.52 29.53 -7.91
N SER A 845 5.13 30.16 -6.91
CA SER A 845 4.60 30.48 -5.59
C SER A 845 4.56 32.00 -5.34
N ILE A 846 4.48 32.78 -6.42
CA ILE A 846 4.39 34.24 -6.39
C ILE A 846 3.23 34.74 -5.50
N THR A 847 3.53 35.70 -4.64
CA THR A 847 2.55 36.28 -3.71
C THR A 847 1.58 37.23 -4.42
N ASP A 848 0.41 37.44 -3.83
CA ASP A 848 -0.60 38.38 -4.35
C ASP A 848 -0.06 39.83 -4.42
N GLU A 849 0.89 40.20 -3.55
CA GLU A 849 1.54 41.51 -3.56
C GLU A 849 2.53 41.72 -4.71
N ASP A 850 3.20 40.66 -5.17
CA ASP A 850 4.17 40.73 -6.27
C ASP A 850 3.56 40.39 -7.64
N SER A 851 2.40 39.74 -7.65
CA SER A 851 1.72 39.43 -8.90
C SER A 851 1.30 40.71 -9.64
N PRO A 852 1.55 40.81 -10.96
CA PRO A 852 1.05 41.93 -11.75
C PRO A 852 -0.47 41.89 -11.97
N GLU A 853 -1.12 40.79 -11.58
CA GLU A 853 -2.55 40.55 -11.82
C GLU A 853 -3.41 40.89 -10.60
N SER A 854 -4.69 41.21 -10.86
CA SER A 854 -5.68 41.54 -9.80
C SER A 854 -6.30 40.33 -9.08
N TYR A 855 -5.79 39.13 -9.37
CA TYR A 855 -6.29 37.85 -8.87
C TYR A 855 -5.09 36.94 -8.57
N PRO A 856 -5.25 35.94 -7.67
CA PRO A 856 -4.16 35.03 -7.35
C PRO A 856 -3.66 34.29 -8.58
N THR A 857 -2.34 34.27 -8.74
CA THR A 857 -1.65 33.63 -9.88
C THR A 857 -0.70 32.50 -9.45
N GLN A 858 -0.51 32.28 -8.15
CA GLN A 858 0.27 31.17 -7.62
C GLN A 858 -0.29 29.81 -8.08
N ALA A 859 0.59 28.92 -8.52
CA ALA A 859 0.24 27.53 -8.81
C ALA A 859 0.28 26.68 -7.52
N ASN A 860 1.22 26.98 -6.63
CA ASN A 860 1.41 26.30 -5.35
C ASN A 860 1.72 27.31 -4.24
N THR A 861 1.56 26.89 -2.99
CA THR A 861 2.01 27.66 -1.80
C THR A 861 3.17 26.96 -1.10
N LEU A 862 3.51 25.75 -1.54
CA LEU A 862 4.62 24.96 -1.01
C LEU A 862 5.87 25.19 -1.86
N PRO A 863 7.05 25.30 -1.23
CA PRO A 863 8.33 25.34 -1.94
C PRO A 863 8.52 24.12 -2.83
N THR A 864 9.18 24.35 -3.97
CA THR A 864 9.68 23.29 -4.84
C THR A 864 10.77 22.52 -4.13
N THR A 865 10.70 21.19 -4.16
CA THR A 865 11.70 20.29 -3.57
C THR A 865 11.79 18.98 -4.34
N GLU A 866 12.99 18.38 -4.35
CA GLU A 866 13.26 17.02 -4.85
C GLU A 866 12.89 15.91 -3.85
N ASP A 867 12.16 16.23 -2.78
CA ASP A 867 11.52 15.25 -1.88
C ASP A 867 10.03 15.10 -2.25
N ILE A 868 9.75 14.33 -3.31
CA ILE A 868 8.41 14.18 -3.89
C ILE A 868 7.49 13.43 -2.92
N ASN A 869 8.00 12.40 -2.23
CA ASN A 869 7.20 11.63 -1.29
C ASN A 869 7.11 12.23 0.12
N GLN A 870 7.90 13.26 0.44
CA GLN A 870 7.93 14.00 1.70
C GLN A 870 8.48 13.19 2.88
N ASP A 871 9.45 12.31 2.63
CA ASP A 871 10.09 11.47 3.66
C ASP A 871 11.39 12.07 4.24
N GLN A 872 11.72 13.30 3.83
CA GLN A 872 12.91 14.06 4.21
C GLN A 872 14.23 13.52 3.67
N ASN A 873 14.20 12.47 2.84
CA ASN A 873 15.36 11.94 2.15
C ASN A 873 15.30 12.27 0.66
N LEU A 874 16.43 12.12 -0.03
CA LEU A 874 16.48 12.14 -1.50
C LEU A 874 16.54 10.70 -2.00
N GLY A 875 15.47 10.22 -2.63
CA GLY A 875 15.48 8.92 -3.30
C GLY A 875 16.29 8.96 -4.59
N GLU A 876 17.55 8.51 -4.59
CA GLU A 876 18.40 8.54 -5.81
C GLU A 876 18.34 7.23 -6.63
N SER A 877 17.89 6.13 -6.02
CA SER A 877 17.93 4.81 -6.62
C SER A 877 16.71 4.55 -7.51
N GLU A 878 16.95 4.01 -8.72
CA GLU A 878 15.87 3.53 -9.57
C GLU A 878 15.79 2.01 -9.59
N SER A 879 14.58 1.48 -9.51
CA SER A 879 14.25 0.09 -9.78
C SER A 879 12.77 0.01 -10.15
N TYR A 880 12.47 -0.33 -11.40
CA TYR A 880 11.12 -0.19 -11.91
C TYR A 880 10.79 -1.20 -13.00
N PHE A 881 9.50 -1.39 -13.17
CA PHE A 881 8.89 -2.08 -14.29
C PHE A 881 8.50 -1.06 -15.35
N GLU A 882 9.02 -1.21 -16.56
CA GLU A 882 8.72 -0.34 -17.69
C GLU A 882 7.68 -0.98 -18.60
N TYR A 883 6.70 -0.18 -19.03
CA TYR A 883 5.69 -0.54 -20.03
C TYR A 883 5.78 0.45 -21.18
N LYS A 884 5.91 -0.09 -22.39
CA LYS A 884 6.00 0.67 -23.62
C LYS A 884 4.66 0.63 -24.37
N ILE A 885 4.03 1.79 -24.52
CA ILE A 885 2.80 1.95 -25.30
C ILE A 885 3.14 2.67 -26.61
N SER A 886 2.85 2.02 -27.74
CA SER A 886 3.13 2.61 -29.05
C SER A 886 2.03 3.55 -29.50
N LEU A 887 2.35 4.83 -29.62
CA LEU A 887 1.41 5.84 -30.10
C LEU A 887 1.82 6.23 -31.51
N LYS A 888 1.68 5.28 -32.44
CA LYS A 888 1.90 5.50 -33.86
C LYS A 888 0.64 5.16 -34.63
N PRO A 889 0.33 5.86 -35.73
CA PRO A 889 -0.93 5.67 -36.45
C PRO A 889 -1.21 4.21 -36.81
N GLN A 890 -0.20 3.47 -37.30
CA GLN A 890 -0.36 2.07 -37.71
C GLN A 890 -0.75 1.11 -36.57
N ASP A 891 -0.44 1.46 -35.31
CA ASP A 891 -0.60 0.61 -34.13
C ASP A 891 -1.91 0.92 -33.37
N MET A 892 -2.68 1.92 -33.81
CA MET A 892 -3.99 2.30 -33.24
C MET A 892 -5.11 1.34 -33.66
N VAL A 893 -4.99 0.08 -33.27
CA VAL A 893 -5.90 -1.03 -33.61
C VAL A 893 -6.41 -1.72 -32.35
N VAL A 894 -7.72 -1.86 -32.20
CA VAL A 894 -8.33 -2.59 -31.08
C VAL A 894 -7.88 -4.06 -31.10
N GLY A 895 -7.43 -4.55 -29.95
CA GLY A 895 -6.85 -5.88 -29.75
C GLY A 895 -5.33 -5.95 -29.89
N GLN A 896 -4.66 -4.84 -30.18
CA GLN A 896 -3.20 -4.71 -30.22
C GLN A 896 -2.75 -3.57 -29.31
N ASN A 897 -1.47 -3.53 -28.93
CA ASN A 897 -0.88 -2.38 -28.23
C ASN A 897 -1.67 -1.95 -26.97
N PHE A 898 -2.17 -2.93 -26.22
CA PHE A 898 -3.00 -2.74 -25.02
C PHE A 898 -4.37 -2.05 -25.26
N ILE A 899 -4.76 -1.78 -26.51
CA ILE A 899 -6.05 -1.18 -26.86
C ILE A 899 -7.12 -2.25 -26.75
N THR A 900 -8.08 -2.05 -25.83
CA THR A 900 -9.15 -3.01 -25.56
C THR A 900 -10.50 -2.60 -26.14
N ASP A 901 -10.71 -1.30 -26.31
CA ASP A 901 -11.92 -0.76 -26.93
C ASP A 901 -11.64 0.60 -27.58
N ARG A 902 -12.58 1.06 -28.41
CA ARG A 902 -12.65 2.45 -28.85
C ARG A 902 -14.09 2.86 -29.07
N ILE A 903 -14.35 4.15 -28.87
CA ILE A 903 -15.65 4.75 -29.17
C ILE A 903 -15.47 5.93 -30.12
N LEU A 904 -16.33 6.06 -31.12
CA LEU A 904 -16.42 7.27 -31.94
C LEU A 904 -17.43 8.20 -31.27
N ALA A 905 -16.92 9.15 -30.47
CA ALA A 905 -17.77 10.08 -29.76
C ALA A 905 -18.16 11.25 -30.67
N THR A 906 -19.34 11.84 -30.42
CA THR A 906 -19.80 13.06 -31.10
C THR A 906 -19.98 14.16 -30.06
N ALA A 907 -19.17 15.21 -30.17
CA ALA A 907 -19.19 16.38 -29.30
C ALA A 907 -19.95 17.52 -29.97
N ASN A 908 -20.85 18.16 -29.24
CA ASN A 908 -21.52 19.37 -29.71
C ASN A 908 -20.68 20.59 -29.30
N THR A 909 -19.90 21.15 -30.23
CA THR A 909 -19.05 22.31 -29.96
C THR A 909 -19.71 23.61 -30.45
N PRO A 910 -19.19 24.79 -30.06
CA PRO A 910 -19.71 26.08 -30.54
C PRO A 910 -19.75 26.23 -32.07
N GLU A 911 -18.83 25.60 -32.82
CA GLU A 911 -18.79 25.64 -34.29
C GLU A 911 -19.55 24.49 -34.98
N GLY A 912 -20.14 23.59 -34.19
CA GLY A 912 -20.96 22.48 -34.66
C GLY A 912 -20.52 21.12 -34.13
N PRO A 913 -21.20 20.03 -34.53
CA PRO A 913 -20.83 18.70 -34.09
C PRO A 913 -19.47 18.26 -34.67
N LYS A 914 -18.57 17.77 -33.81
CA LYS A 914 -17.31 17.11 -34.19
C LYS A 914 -17.30 15.66 -33.73
N GLN A 915 -16.59 14.81 -34.46
CA GLN A 915 -16.39 13.40 -34.09
C GLN A 915 -14.91 13.14 -33.82
N VAL A 916 -14.62 12.35 -32.79
CA VAL A 916 -13.26 11.93 -32.44
C VAL A 916 -13.30 10.57 -31.76
N TYR A 917 -12.29 9.74 -31.99
CA TYR A 917 -12.13 8.48 -31.29
C TYR A 917 -11.58 8.71 -29.88
N TRP A 918 -12.11 7.95 -28.94
CA TRP A 918 -11.51 7.71 -27.64
C TRP A 918 -11.10 6.25 -27.55
N TYR A 919 -9.82 5.99 -27.29
CA TYR A 919 -9.25 4.66 -27.18
C TYR A 919 -9.10 4.26 -25.71
N GLN A 920 -9.54 3.05 -25.37
CA GLN A 920 -9.34 2.46 -24.05
C GLN A 920 -8.09 1.59 -24.05
N PHE A 921 -7.09 1.98 -23.26
CA PHE A 921 -5.90 1.19 -23.00
C PHE A 921 -6.03 0.48 -21.65
N LYS A 922 -5.61 -0.79 -21.63
CA LYS A 922 -5.48 -1.61 -20.42
C LYS A 922 -4.14 -2.29 -20.43
N VAL A 923 -3.17 -1.73 -19.70
CA VAL A 923 -1.80 -2.25 -19.61
C VAL A 923 -1.70 -3.17 -18.38
N PRO A 924 -1.49 -4.49 -18.55
CA PRO A 924 -1.38 -5.41 -17.43
C PRO A 924 -0.08 -5.20 -16.65
N VAL A 925 -0.17 -4.86 -15.36
CA VAL A 925 1.03 -4.55 -14.55
C VAL A 925 1.97 -5.74 -14.41
N ARG A 926 1.48 -6.98 -14.52
CA ARG A 926 2.33 -8.18 -14.36
C ARG A 926 3.10 -8.56 -15.63
N LEU A 927 2.93 -7.84 -16.73
CA LEU A 927 3.59 -8.10 -18.01
C LEU A 927 4.42 -6.88 -18.45
N PRO A 928 5.47 -6.52 -17.71
CA PRO A 928 6.35 -5.41 -18.09
C PRO A 928 7.18 -5.78 -19.33
N ASP A 929 7.48 -4.79 -20.16
CA ASP A 929 8.40 -4.93 -21.30
C ASP A 929 9.84 -5.07 -20.81
N LYS A 930 10.19 -4.38 -19.72
CA LYS A 930 11.52 -4.42 -19.11
C LYS A 930 11.46 -4.31 -17.59
N VAL A 931 12.38 -5.01 -16.94
CA VAL A 931 12.62 -4.95 -15.48
C VAL A 931 13.99 -4.32 -15.26
N VAL A 932 14.02 -3.14 -14.63
CA VAL A 932 15.25 -2.36 -14.45
C VAL A 932 15.73 -2.49 -13.00
N ASN A 933 17.04 -2.66 -12.82
CA ASN A 933 17.74 -2.72 -11.53
C ASN A 933 17.17 -3.74 -10.53
N GLY A 934 16.65 -4.87 -11.03
CA GLY A 934 16.41 -6.07 -10.21
C GLY A 934 15.16 -6.05 -9.34
N ILE A 935 14.25 -5.09 -9.48
CA ILE A 935 12.91 -5.15 -8.84
C ILE A 935 12.20 -6.48 -9.19
N GLN A 936 11.56 -7.11 -8.21
CA GLN A 936 11.01 -8.47 -8.36
C GLN A 936 9.50 -8.57 -8.23
N ASP A 937 8.91 -7.70 -7.42
CA ASP A 937 7.51 -7.77 -7.09
C ASP A 937 6.90 -6.38 -6.96
N PHE A 938 5.58 -6.35 -6.81
CA PHE A 938 4.82 -5.11 -6.78
C PHE A 938 4.41 -4.70 -5.35
N ARG A 939 5.19 -5.05 -4.32
CA ARG A 939 4.87 -4.69 -2.93
C ARG A 939 5.31 -3.27 -2.56
N SER A 940 6.26 -2.71 -3.30
CA SER A 940 6.87 -1.40 -3.02
C SER A 940 6.93 -0.54 -4.29
N ILE A 941 5.78 -0.33 -4.94
CA ILE A 941 5.65 0.56 -6.08
C ILE A 941 5.37 1.98 -5.57
N ARG A 942 6.43 2.77 -5.40
CA ARG A 942 6.36 4.11 -4.77
C ARG A 942 5.98 5.21 -5.74
N PHE A 943 6.40 5.09 -7.00
CA PHE A 943 6.25 6.13 -8.00
C PHE A 943 5.72 5.57 -9.32
N MET A 944 5.03 6.44 -10.05
CA MET A 944 4.72 6.28 -11.46
C MET A 944 5.43 7.39 -12.22
N ARG A 945 6.26 7.05 -13.21
CA ARG A 945 6.82 8.02 -14.17
C ARG A 945 6.19 7.77 -15.53
N MET A 946 5.68 8.82 -16.16
CA MET A 946 5.20 8.78 -17.54
C MET A 946 6.12 9.65 -18.38
N TYR A 947 6.62 9.13 -19.50
CA TYR A 947 7.47 9.91 -20.38
C TYR A 947 7.23 9.61 -21.86
N LEU A 948 7.44 10.61 -22.70
CA LEU A 948 7.32 10.53 -24.14
C LEU A 948 8.70 10.51 -24.78
N LYS A 949 8.90 9.65 -25.79
CA LYS A 949 10.14 9.56 -26.56
C LYS A 949 9.84 9.16 -28.01
N ASP A 950 10.78 9.38 -28.92
CA ASP A 950 10.71 8.99 -30.34
C ASP A 950 9.63 9.74 -31.14
N TRP A 951 9.26 10.95 -30.71
CA TRP A 951 8.33 11.83 -31.42
C TRP A 951 9.07 12.78 -32.35
N GLN A 952 8.49 13.07 -33.51
CA GLN A 952 9.04 14.03 -34.48
C GLN A 952 8.25 15.33 -34.55
N GLN A 953 6.96 15.26 -34.21
CA GLN A 953 6.00 16.35 -34.29
C GLN A 953 5.35 16.56 -32.91
N PRO A 954 4.93 17.79 -32.59
CA PRO A 954 4.18 18.06 -31.36
C PRO A 954 2.93 17.19 -31.23
N VAL A 955 2.53 16.91 -29.99
CA VAL A 955 1.33 16.13 -29.69
C VAL A 955 0.67 16.60 -28.41
N VAL A 956 -0.66 16.52 -28.35
CA VAL A 956 -1.44 16.71 -27.11
C VAL A 956 -2.16 15.39 -26.80
N LEU A 957 -1.67 14.65 -25.81
CA LEU A 957 -2.30 13.42 -25.32
C LEU A 957 -3.32 13.77 -24.25
N ARG A 958 -4.61 13.52 -24.53
CA ARG A 958 -5.72 13.90 -23.66
C ARG A 958 -6.29 12.70 -22.94
N PHE A 959 -6.14 12.63 -21.62
CA PHE A 959 -6.56 11.49 -20.79
C PHE A 959 -7.88 11.79 -20.05
N ALA A 960 -9.00 11.25 -20.55
CA ALA A 960 -10.30 11.34 -19.88
C ALA A 960 -10.36 10.50 -18.60
N ARG A 961 -9.57 9.42 -18.54
CA ARG A 961 -9.30 8.60 -17.36
C ARG A 961 -7.81 8.23 -17.39
N LEU A 962 -7.20 8.13 -16.22
CA LEU A 962 -5.90 7.51 -16.00
C LEU A 962 -5.93 6.95 -14.58
N GLU A 963 -5.95 5.64 -14.43
CA GLU A 963 -6.26 5.02 -13.16
C GLU A 963 -5.62 3.63 -13.01
N PHE A 964 -5.29 3.26 -11.78
CA PHE A 964 -5.02 1.86 -11.45
C PHE A 964 -6.33 1.14 -11.20
N VAL A 965 -6.53 0.01 -11.87
CA VAL A 965 -7.69 -0.86 -11.68
C VAL A 965 -7.26 -2.01 -10.78
N ARG A 966 -7.93 -2.12 -9.63
CA ARG A 966 -7.79 -3.26 -8.73
C ARG A 966 -9.03 -4.14 -8.76
N GLY A 967 -8.82 -5.45 -8.82
CA GLY A 967 -9.88 -6.45 -8.77
C GLY A 967 -9.99 -7.11 -7.40
N GLU A 968 -11.18 -7.53 -6.99
CA GLU A 968 -11.36 -8.42 -5.83
C GLU A 968 -11.02 -9.89 -6.18
N TRP A 969 -11.18 -10.24 -7.45
CA TRP A 969 -10.90 -11.58 -7.98
C TRP A 969 -9.47 -11.67 -8.49
N ARG A 970 -8.76 -12.73 -8.09
CA ARG A 970 -7.36 -12.98 -8.44
C ARG A 970 -7.25 -14.13 -9.43
N LYS A 971 -6.34 -14.03 -10.40
CA LYS A 971 -5.98 -15.17 -11.27
C LYS A 971 -5.35 -16.29 -10.46
N TYR A 972 -5.78 -17.53 -10.70
CA TYR A 972 -5.12 -18.73 -10.20
C TYR A 972 -3.97 -19.10 -11.15
N ASN A 973 -2.74 -18.94 -10.69
CA ASN A 973 -1.53 -19.07 -11.53
C ASN A 973 -0.93 -20.48 -11.54
N PHE A 974 -1.41 -21.41 -10.71
CA PHE A 974 -0.89 -22.77 -10.64
C PHE A 974 -1.56 -23.68 -11.67
N SER A 975 -0.86 -24.74 -12.05
CA SER A 975 -1.38 -25.72 -13.02
C SER A 975 -2.64 -26.39 -12.49
N LEU A 976 -3.67 -26.41 -13.33
CA LEU A 976 -4.89 -27.18 -13.14
C LEU A 976 -4.99 -28.33 -14.16
N GLU A 977 -3.86 -28.68 -14.80
CA GLU A 977 -3.81 -29.75 -15.78
C GLU A 977 -4.17 -31.09 -15.14
N THR A 978 -5.10 -31.80 -15.76
CA THR A 978 -5.50 -33.13 -15.30
C THR A 978 -4.47 -34.17 -15.77
N PRO A 979 -3.98 -35.08 -14.91
CA PRO A 979 -3.09 -36.16 -15.35
C PRO A 979 -3.75 -37.04 -16.43
N GLY A 980 -3.17 -37.13 -17.63
CA GLY A 980 -3.69 -37.94 -18.75
C GLY A 980 -2.76 -37.98 -19.98
N GLU A 981 -3.06 -38.83 -20.96
CA GLU A 981 -2.38 -38.84 -22.27
C GLU A 981 -2.85 -37.61 -23.08
N VAL A 982 -1.99 -36.60 -23.17
CA VAL A 982 -2.27 -35.38 -23.94
C VAL A 982 -1.83 -35.61 -25.39
N ILE A 983 -2.73 -35.34 -26.35
CA ILE A 983 -2.36 -35.30 -27.77
C ILE A 983 -1.53 -34.03 -27.96
N GLY A 984 -0.22 -34.17 -28.24
CA GLY A 984 0.67 -33.03 -28.44
C GLY A 984 0.15 -32.13 -29.56
N GLY A 985 -0.28 -30.92 -29.22
CA GLY A 985 -0.96 -30.07 -30.19
C GLY A 985 -1.42 -28.73 -29.65
N ASP A 986 -0.50 -27.90 -29.16
CA ASP A 986 -0.42 -26.50 -29.56
C ASP A 986 0.93 -25.93 -29.07
N PRO A 987 1.79 -25.36 -29.95
CA PRO A 987 3.08 -24.81 -29.52
C PRO A 987 2.92 -23.54 -28.68
N ASP A 988 1.75 -22.88 -28.75
CA ASP A 988 1.51 -21.60 -28.10
C ASP A 988 1.13 -21.76 -26.61
N ALA A 989 1.49 -20.78 -25.79
CA ALA A 989 1.12 -20.73 -24.38
C ALA A 989 -0.33 -20.21 -24.23
N THR A 990 -1.10 -20.83 -23.35
CA THR A 990 -2.44 -20.33 -22.98
C THR A 990 -2.33 -18.96 -22.29
N THR A 991 -3.05 -17.97 -22.78
CA THR A 991 -3.19 -16.67 -22.11
C THR A 991 -4.50 -16.61 -21.33
N TYR A 992 -4.49 -15.94 -20.17
CA TYR A 992 -5.66 -15.81 -19.29
C TYR A 992 -5.74 -14.43 -18.64
N GLU A 993 -6.89 -13.78 -18.78
CA GLU A 993 -7.18 -12.47 -18.22
C GLU A 993 -8.50 -12.42 -17.47
N THR A 994 -8.49 -11.57 -16.45
CA THR A 994 -9.58 -11.31 -15.50
C THR A 994 -9.84 -9.82 -15.52
N ALA A 995 -11.09 -9.43 -15.77
CA ALA A 995 -11.51 -8.03 -15.76
C ALA A 995 -12.96 -7.94 -15.29
N ALA A 996 -13.45 -6.74 -15.01
CA ALA A 996 -14.89 -6.49 -14.97
C ALA A 996 -15.36 -5.92 -16.31
N VAL A 997 -16.58 -6.28 -16.68
CA VAL A 997 -17.37 -5.62 -17.71
C VAL A 997 -18.60 -5.01 -17.07
N ASN A 998 -18.97 -3.81 -17.52
CA ASN A 998 -20.09 -3.09 -16.92
C ASN A 998 -20.92 -2.34 -17.95
N ILE A 999 -22.14 -1.96 -17.56
CA ILE A 999 -23.10 -1.30 -18.47
C ILE A 999 -22.73 0.15 -18.79
N GLU A 1000 -22.07 0.85 -17.86
CA GLU A 1000 -21.68 2.26 -18.02
C GLU A 1000 -20.56 2.45 -19.06
N GLU A 1001 -19.58 1.55 -19.07
CA GLU A 1001 -18.37 1.62 -19.91
C GLU A 1001 -18.42 0.66 -21.10
N ASN A 1002 -18.96 -0.56 -20.93
CA ASN A 1002 -18.92 -1.61 -21.95
C ASN A 1002 -20.29 -1.87 -22.62
N GLY A 1003 -21.29 -1.02 -22.38
CA GLY A 1003 -22.62 -1.15 -22.97
C GLY A 1003 -22.66 -1.01 -24.51
N ASN A 1004 -21.60 -0.44 -25.11
CA ASN A 1004 -21.44 -0.29 -26.57
C ASN A 1004 -20.21 -1.05 -27.12
N ARG A 1005 -19.58 -1.90 -26.31
CA ARG A 1005 -18.36 -2.63 -26.69
C ARG A 1005 -18.57 -3.53 -27.90
N THR A 1006 -17.55 -3.64 -28.76
CA THR A 1006 -17.51 -4.57 -29.91
C THR A 1006 -16.49 -5.70 -29.64
N PRO A 1007 -16.74 -6.97 -30.05
CA PRO A 1007 -17.90 -7.49 -30.79
C PRO A 1007 -19.13 -7.80 -29.94
N ILE A 1008 -18.98 -7.89 -28.62
CA ILE A 1008 -20.07 -8.23 -27.69
C ILE A 1008 -20.21 -7.08 -26.71
N ASN A 1009 -21.39 -6.46 -26.71
CA ASN A 1009 -21.73 -5.40 -25.78
C ASN A 1009 -22.30 -5.98 -24.47
N TYR A 1010 -22.08 -5.29 -23.36
CA TYR A 1010 -22.66 -5.68 -22.08
C TYR A 1010 -24.14 -5.25 -22.01
N VAL A 1011 -25.01 -6.19 -21.63
CA VAL A 1011 -26.44 -5.95 -21.43
C VAL A 1011 -26.88 -6.57 -20.11
N LEU A 1012 -27.91 -6.01 -19.47
CA LEU A 1012 -28.40 -6.50 -18.19
C LEU A 1012 -28.87 -7.96 -18.31
N PRO A 1013 -28.48 -8.85 -17.37
CA PRO A 1013 -28.95 -10.23 -17.35
C PRO A 1013 -30.49 -10.31 -17.19
N PRO A 1014 -31.16 -11.31 -17.80
CA PRO A 1014 -32.60 -11.48 -17.65
C PRO A 1014 -33.04 -11.61 -16.19
N GLY A 1015 -34.00 -10.79 -15.77
CA GLY A 1015 -34.56 -10.81 -14.41
C GLY A 1015 -33.80 -9.97 -13.38
N ILE A 1016 -32.67 -9.37 -13.76
CA ILE A 1016 -31.95 -8.38 -12.94
C ILE A 1016 -32.31 -6.97 -13.42
N ASN A 1017 -32.55 -6.07 -12.47
CA ASN A 1017 -32.74 -4.64 -12.74
C ASN A 1017 -31.56 -3.88 -12.13
N GLN A 1018 -31.17 -2.78 -12.76
CA GLN A 1018 -30.21 -1.85 -12.16
C GLN A 1018 -30.71 -1.38 -10.80
N GLU A 1019 -29.80 -1.35 -9.84
CA GLU A 1019 -30.08 -0.82 -8.51
C GLU A 1019 -30.35 0.68 -8.60
N ILE A 1020 -31.26 1.18 -7.75
CA ILE A 1020 -31.61 2.59 -7.72
C ILE A 1020 -30.96 3.20 -6.48
N ASP A 1021 -30.28 4.32 -6.68
CA ASP A 1021 -29.68 5.11 -5.60
C ASP A 1021 -30.77 5.82 -4.78
N VAL A 1022 -31.23 5.16 -3.71
CA VAL A 1022 -32.26 5.68 -2.80
C VAL A 1022 -31.76 6.81 -1.89
N ALA A 1023 -30.45 7.06 -1.83
CA ALA A 1023 -29.86 8.14 -1.05
C ALA A 1023 -29.85 9.48 -1.81
N SER A 1024 -29.97 9.42 -3.14
CA SER A 1024 -30.00 10.60 -4.01
C SER A 1024 -31.38 11.29 -4.04
N ALA A 1025 -31.38 12.62 -4.20
CA ALA A 1025 -32.62 13.41 -4.25
C ALA A 1025 -33.50 13.10 -5.48
N ASN A 1026 -32.90 12.62 -6.56
CA ASN A 1026 -33.57 12.19 -7.79
C ASN A 1026 -33.16 10.75 -8.09
N LEU A 1027 -34.14 9.88 -8.35
CA LEU A 1027 -33.88 8.47 -8.65
C LEU A 1027 -32.90 8.36 -9.82
N ARG A 1028 -31.81 7.63 -9.58
CA ARG A 1028 -30.76 7.35 -10.55
C ARG A 1028 -30.45 5.86 -10.51
N ASN A 1029 -30.15 5.29 -11.67
CA ASN A 1029 -29.64 3.93 -11.74
C ASN A 1029 -28.14 3.88 -11.42
N LEU A 1030 -27.76 2.91 -10.60
CA LEU A 1030 -26.37 2.56 -10.34
C LEU A 1030 -25.85 1.67 -11.48
N ASN A 1031 -24.53 1.47 -11.46
CA ASN A 1031 -23.85 0.58 -12.39
C ASN A 1031 -24.33 -0.88 -12.19
N GLU A 1032 -24.06 -1.72 -13.19
CA GLU A 1032 -24.22 -3.17 -13.12
C GLU A 1032 -22.97 -3.80 -13.73
N GLN A 1033 -22.32 -4.70 -13.00
CA GLN A 1033 -21.05 -5.30 -13.41
C GLN A 1033 -21.08 -6.82 -13.45
N SER A 1034 -20.13 -7.41 -14.18
CA SER A 1034 -19.87 -8.85 -14.20
C SER A 1034 -18.38 -9.13 -14.40
N LEU A 1035 -17.94 -10.30 -13.93
CA LEU A 1035 -16.58 -10.77 -14.16
C LEU A 1035 -16.41 -11.27 -15.61
N GLN A 1036 -15.44 -10.71 -16.31
CA GLN A 1036 -14.97 -11.17 -17.62
C GLN A 1036 -13.75 -12.08 -17.45
N LEU A 1037 -13.87 -13.32 -17.94
CA LEU A 1037 -12.76 -14.27 -18.06
C LEU A 1037 -12.41 -14.40 -19.55
N LEU A 1038 -11.23 -13.94 -19.94
CA LEU A 1038 -10.74 -14.03 -21.31
C LEU A 1038 -9.62 -15.07 -21.38
N THR A 1039 -9.69 -15.99 -22.34
CA THR A 1039 -8.63 -16.97 -22.57
C THR A 1039 -8.36 -17.13 -24.06
N CYS A 1040 -7.09 -17.29 -24.41
CA CYS A 1040 -6.65 -17.69 -25.75
C CYS A 1040 -5.76 -18.92 -25.63
N ASN A 1041 -5.78 -19.78 -26.66
CA ASN A 1041 -4.91 -20.96 -26.78
C ASN A 1041 -4.98 -21.90 -25.55
N LEU A 1042 -6.17 -22.11 -24.98
CA LEU A 1042 -6.37 -23.03 -23.85
C LEU A 1042 -6.08 -24.47 -24.30
N ARG A 1043 -5.10 -25.11 -23.66
CA ARG A 1043 -4.66 -26.47 -24.01
C ARG A 1043 -5.69 -27.52 -23.57
N ASP A 1044 -5.72 -28.64 -24.28
CA ASP A 1044 -6.55 -29.78 -23.90
C ASP A 1044 -6.10 -30.36 -22.54
N GLY A 1045 -7.06 -30.62 -21.65
CA GLY A 1045 -6.80 -31.07 -20.27
C GLY A 1045 -6.33 -29.97 -19.30
N ASP A 1046 -6.11 -28.75 -19.77
CA ASP A 1046 -5.73 -27.59 -18.95
C ASP A 1046 -6.94 -26.73 -18.56
N ALA A 1047 -6.86 -26.04 -17.42
CA ALA A 1047 -7.90 -25.14 -16.94
C ALA A 1047 -7.30 -23.84 -16.37
N ARG A 1048 -8.08 -22.76 -16.43
CA ARG A 1048 -7.75 -21.48 -15.83
C ARG A 1048 -8.88 -21.05 -14.91
N ALA A 1049 -8.52 -20.49 -13.77
CA ALA A 1049 -9.49 -20.11 -12.75
C ALA A 1049 -9.18 -18.74 -12.16
N SER A 1050 -10.21 -18.11 -11.61
CA SER A 1050 -10.09 -16.95 -10.73
C SER A 1050 -10.63 -17.32 -9.36
N PHE A 1051 -10.05 -16.74 -8.31
CA PHE A 1051 -10.48 -17.01 -6.94
C PHE A 1051 -10.52 -15.73 -6.11
N ARG A 1052 -11.33 -15.78 -5.06
CA ARG A 1052 -11.41 -14.77 -4.00
C ARG A 1052 -11.45 -15.49 -2.67
N ASN A 1053 -10.77 -14.95 -1.68
CA ASN A 1053 -10.83 -15.50 -0.32
C ASN A 1053 -12.13 -15.02 0.35
N VAL A 1054 -12.95 -15.96 0.80
CA VAL A 1054 -14.24 -15.69 1.43
C VAL A 1054 -14.41 -16.50 2.70
N ASN A 1055 -15.23 -16.02 3.63
CA ASN A 1055 -15.61 -16.74 4.84
C ASN A 1055 -17.13 -16.73 4.97
N PHE A 1056 -17.78 -17.71 4.33
CA PHE A 1056 -19.24 -17.84 4.33
C PHE A 1056 -19.66 -19.14 5.00
N ASP A 1057 -20.75 -19.08 5.76
CA ASP A 1057 -21.47 -20.28 6.21
C ASP A 1057 -22.73 -20.47 5.37
N ILE A 1058 -22.62 -21.28 4.32
CA ILE A 1058 -23.72 -21.54 3.39
C ILE A 1058 -24.54 -22.80 3.75
N ARG A 1059 -24.38 -23.36 4.95
CA ARG A 1059 -25.09 -24.61 5.34
C ARG A 1059 -26.60 -24.45 5.48
N SER A 1060 -27.08 -23.22 5.67
CA SER A 1060 -28.50 -22.91 5.84
C SER A 1060 -29.27 -22.79 4.51
N TYR A 1061 -28.57 -22.79 3.37
CA TYR A 1061 -29.13 -22.65 2.02
C TYR A 1061 -29.32 -24.05 1.39
N LYS A 1062 -30.26 -24.19 0.46
CA LYS A 1062 -30.64 -25.47 -0.15
C LYS A 1062 -30.10 -25.67 -1.55
#